data_AF-A0A099GKD8-F1
#
_entry.id   AF-A0A099GKD8-F1
#
_cell.length_a   1.000
_cell.length_b   1.000
_cell.length_c   1.000
_cell.angle_alpha   90.00
_cell.angle_beta   90.00
_cell.angle_gamma   90.00
#
_symmetry.space_group_name_H-M   'P 1'
#
loop_
_entity.id
_entity.type
_entity.pdbx_description
1 polymer ?
#
loop_
_entity_poly.entity_id
_entity_poly.type
_entity_poly.pdbx_seq_one_letter_code
_entity_poly.pdbx_strand_id
1 'polypeptide(L)'
;MSGTATTNLPLSDSADDVIGNAAGSTIRVSMARLAALLGTLQGPAYGSVTQLQADTAWPGGAIGSVYGGTAAQIGVYRKSGAPGSGSWSRIGDLPVNSITAAQLAEKAALADLTAEIAYRRAAIRDAGIMPLANVAGRNSISATLTPSMIEGGATLANISTVELIPAETSDGPVQLSLDGATPVPVRDAAGAELQVGALLAGRSYFLRRRGSTWRIIAGGVSSVEMRAEAQARMEGDHAEAQLRLAGDRALGVYALPAVGGSATAITAELGFPEEPGKTKVILVPAAENTGPVTLRLGTGPVRAIMSADNANLSAGDLKAGSGVLLRLSAAGEWRLVGLARGDIAAAVAGEATARQRAISNLRSAIGGMISPSNAALGQTSDFSGLTTSVGYTARAYALQAPITSSGTLTNLRLYSRNTAPLSGNIVAWSYSGGVLTQEKAMPVTINPGYNSFNVDLEVPAGGAVGVVTTTSLLLGQAGGVPDAPFLYFQNAVGTSFTPVSNSGRGAMLAASVTFSAETITPRLDVLEDAVDADSALLWSFIAKQRQIYGQSADMSGLPASTAKGAAVMVAPAMRVTDDCTLVRLRIVATSNHTAQVLVWNLNGTTYTIASSRDVPLVAGYNEVTLNIPVSSGQFLGIGSTRIATSNSSANGILVRYSTTVGTTTLEDVAGTTETFLWSYETERLVLKTAEPVTPTPTPTPAAPSRTAVLIGYGQSNMRGTNSSALSAPAYRNTMFDGGVLTQGLSVAARSKVRAIAEAAATSGLSWAAAYAVELEMASRGVASADAIRHRYFAACPAQNGAAIQYLMEGGSYWPAACDDLRLAGQALVADEQIPHFAAIAWVQGFANQSTARADYAASLRAIFASATRTAGPTLGGKPLLIAAQMPFHIRGGTAVLPQTPLAVLDVAADVGGAVFPLYPAEWGDDGIHMTQRGHVYKGLMIGKLLYDMTQGMFYEPVRMRSVAWGASALTVTLAGGNGSYAFDTSAMPAVPNMGFDLYSAGGTLIDGVITGVSLSGATVTIGINRPVAAGERLVYGYGRNGFVNPTNAAPGPYTLGNLRDTDPRTRDAAGVTHRLWNWCVIHEVVRP
;
A
#
# COMPACT_ATOMS: atom_id res chain seq x y z
N MET A 1 2.45 -78.74 52.24
CA MET A 1 1.93 -77.53 52.92
C MET A 1 0.92 -76.87 51.99
N SER A 2 -0.31 -76.65 52.44
CA SER A 2 -1.35 -75.91 51.72
C SER A 2 -0.93 -74.44 51.61
N GLY A 3 -0.64 -73.96 50.39
CA GLY A 3 -0.24 -72.57 50.16
C GLY A 3 -1.34 -71.62 50.62
N THR A 4 -0.99 -70.70 51.53
CA THR A 4 -1.90 -69.65 51.99
C THR A 4 -2.00 -68.61 50.88
N ALA A 5 -3.18 -68.44 50.28
CA ALA A 5 -3.42 -67.37 49.33
C ALA A 5 -3.51 -66.03 50.09
N THR A 6 -2.45 -65.21 50.02
CA THR A 6 -2.47 -63.83 50.51
C THR A 6 -3.19 -62.96 49.49
N THR A 7 -4.49 -62.69 49.73
CA THR A 7 -5.34 -61.88 48.86
C THR A 7 -5.29 -60.38 49.15
N ASN A 8 -4.56 -59.95 50.17
CA ASN A 8 -4.48 -58.54 50.60
C ASN A 8 -3.05 -58.17 51.02
N LEU A 9 -2.15 -57.94 50.05
CA LEU A 9 -0.91 -57.23 50.33
C LEU A 9 -1.10 -55.75 49.95
N PRO A 10 -0.96 -54.81 50.89
CA PRO A 10 -0.93 -53.39 50.55
C PRO A 10 0.22 -53.11 49.58
N LEU A 11 -0.04 -52.30 48.56
CA LEU A 11 1.00 -51.80 47.67
C LEU A 11 1.97 -50.94 48.48
N SER A 12 3.26 -51.23 48.39
CA SER A 12 4.33 -50.46 49.03
C SER A 12 5.34 -50.05 47.97
N ASP A 13 5.70 -48.77 47.97
CA ASP A 13 6.72 -48.20 47.06
C ASP A 13 8.15 -48.51 47.53
N SER A 14 8.30 -49.21 48.66
CA SER A 14 9.58 -49.62 49.23
C SER A 14 9.51 -51.05 49.78
N ALA A 15 10.60 -51.80 49.59
CA ALA A 15 10.80 -53.13 50.16
C ALA A 15 12.28 -53.28 50.56
N ASP A 16 12.54 -53.79 51.76
CA ASP A 16 13.91 -54.06 52.21
C ASP A 16 14.39 -55.45 51.73
N ASP A 17 13.49 -56.43 51.76
CA ASP A 17 13.73 -57.82 51.36
C ASP A 17 12.58 -58.38 50.53
N VAL A 18 12.89 -59.36 49.67
CA VAL A 18 11.92 -60.26 49.04
C VAL A 18 12.03 -61.62 49.69
N ILE A 19 10.87 -62.19 50.03
CA ILE A 19 10.78 -63.57 50.51
C ILE A 19 10.63 -64.50 49.31
N GLY A 20 11.57 -65.42 49.14
CA GLY A 20 11.56 -66.43 48.08
C GLY A 20 11.53 -67.84 48.66
N ASN A 21 11.24 -68.83 47.82
CA ASN A 21 11.48 -70.24 48.14
C ASN A 21 12.74 -70.71 47.40
N ALA A 22 13.70 -71.27 48.13
CA ALA A 22 14.87 -71.91 47.55
C ALA A 22 15.05 -73.31 48.16
N ALA A 23 15.05 -74.33 47.30
CA ALA A 23 15.19 -75.74 47.68
C ALA A 23 14.19 -76.19 48.78
N GLY A 24 12.94 -75.71 48.71
CA GLY A 24 11.89 -76.08 49.66
C GLY A 24 11.92 -75.29 50.97
N SER A 25 12.87 -74.36 51.16
CA SER A 25 12.96 -73.46 52.31
C SER A 25 12.61 -72.02 51.95
N THR A 26 11.98 -71.32 52.87
CA THR A 26 11.74 -69.87 52.76
C THR A 26 13.05 -69.13 53.02
N ILE A 27 13.48 -68.32 52.05
CA ILE A 27 14.67 -67.46 52.14
C ILE A 27 14.27 -65.99 52.08
N ARG A 28 15.04 -65.12 52.74
CA ARG A 28 14.97 -63.67 52.55
C ARG A 28 16.13 -63.24 51.66
N VAL A 29 15.82 -62.50 50.61
CA VAL A 29 16.80 -61.92 49.69
C VAL A 29 16.68 -60.41 49.80
N SER A 30 17.73 -59.76 50.30
CA SER A 30 17.75 -58.29 50.37
C SER A 30 17.63 -57.67 49.00
N MET A 31 17.04 -56.47 48.90
CA MET A 31 16.93 -55.77 47.62
C MET A 31 18.29 -55.52 46.97
N ALA A 32 19.34 -55.27 47.74
CA ALA A 32 20.69 -55.17 47.20
C ALA A 32 21.18 -56.49 46.58
N ARG A 33 20.90 -57.63 47.23
CA ARG A 33 21.28 -58.95 46.72
C ARG A 33 20.43 -59.39 45.54
N LEU A 34 19.13 -59.08 45.56
CA LEU A 34 18.23 -59.32 44.44
C LEU A 34 18.63 -58.47 43.24
N ALA A 35 18.92 -57.18 43.44
CA ALA A 35 19.44 -56.30 42.40
C ALA A 35 20.78 -56.79 41.85
N ALA A 36 21.68 -57.30 42.70
CA ALA A 36 22.93 -57.91 42.24
C ALA A 36 22.68 -59.19 41.42
N LEU A 37 21.77 -60.08 41.87
CA LEU A 37 21.40 -61.29 41.13
C LEU A 37 20.73 -60.96 39.79
N LEU A 38 19.83 -59.99 39.75
CA LEU A 38 19.19 -59.50 38.53
C LEU A 38 20.20 -58.82 37.60
N GLY A 39 21.16 -58.06 38.16
CA GLY A 39 22.26 -57.45 37.43
C GLY A 39 23.19 -58.48 36.79
N THR A 40 23.45 -59.61 37.44
CA THR A 40 24.23 -60.70 36.84
C THR A 40 23.50 -61.44 35.71
N LEU A 41 22.18 -61.31 35.63
CA LEU A 41 21.37 -61.86 34.54
C LEU A 41 21.22 -60.87 33.38
N GLN A 42 21.67 -59.63 33.52
CA GLN A 42 21.67 -58.66 32.43
C GLN A 42 22.92 -58.89 31.57
N GLY A 43 22.72 -59.45 30.38
CA GLY A 43 23.76 -59.70 29.39
C GLY A 43 24.07 -58.47 28.52
N PRO A 44 24.91 -58.64 27.49
CA PRO A 44 25.41 -57.54 26.68
C PRO A 44 24.37 -57.10 25.62
N ALA A 45 24.58 -55.89 25.10
CA ALA A 45 23.83 -55.31 24.00
C ALA A 45 24.74 -55.19 22.77
N TYR A 46 24.36 -55.82 21.65
CA TYR A 46 25.17 -55.83 20.42
C TYR A 46 24.38 -55.39 19.18
N GLY A 47 25.11 -54.90 18.18
CA GLY A 47 24.55 -54.53 16.88
C GLY A 47 24.29 -55.72 15.94
N SER A 48 24.73 -56.94 16.29
CA SER A 48 24.49 -58.15 15.49
C SER A 48 24.47 -59.42 16.34
N VAL A 49 23.74 -60.45 15.87
CA VAL A 49 23.70 -61.76 16.53
C VAL A 49 25.07 -62.45 16.53
N THR A 50 25.91 -62.19 15.52
CA THR A 50 27.27 -62.74 15.43
C THR A 50 28.15 -62.25 16.58
N GLN A 51 28.09 -60.96 16.90
CA GLN A 51 28.82 -60.40 18.05
C GLN A 51 28.34 -61.02 19.37
N LEU A 52 27.03 -61.19 19.52
CA LEU A 52 26.47 -61.83 20.71
C LEU A 52 26.93 -63.30 20.83
N GLN A 53 26.86 -64.08 19.75
CA GLN A 53 27.29 -65.49 19.75
C GLN A 53 28.79 -65.66 20.05
N ALA A 54 29.62 -64.68 19.66
CA ALA A 54 31.04 -64.68 19.96
C ALA A 54 31.35 -64.38 21.43
N ASP A 55 30.50 -63.62 22.11
CA ASP A 55 30.67 -63.29 23.53
C ASP A 55 30.03 -64.34 24.44
N THR A 56 30.80 -65.38 24.76
CA THR A 56 30.37 -66.45 25.67
C THR A 56 30.78 -66.23 27.12
N ALA A 57 31.40 -65.09 27.47
CA ALA A 57 31.94 -64.83 28.81
C ALA A 57 30.87 -64.69 29.91
N TRP A 58 29.59 -64.60 29.53
CA TRP A 58 28.47 -64.40 30.43
C TRP A 58 28.02 -65.70 31.13
N PRO A 59 27.52 -65.61 32.38
CA PRO A 59 26.98 -66.76 33.08
C PRO A 59 25.73 -67.33 32.39
N GLY A 60 25.54 -68.64 32.51
CA GLY A 60 24.33 -69.31 32.04
C GLY A 60 23.08 -68.67 32.66
N GLY A 61 22.10 -68.35 31.81
CA GLY A 61 20.88 -67.62 32.19
C GLY A 61 20.91 -66.13 31.88
N ALA A 62 22.07 -65.53 31.57
CA ALA A 62 22.17 -64.12 31.18
C ALA A 62 21.31 -63.79 29.96
N ILE A 63 20.81 -62.55 29.89
CA ILE A 63 19.85 -62.06 28.89
C ILE A 63 20.50 -60.95 28.08
N GLY A 64 20.88 -61.23 26.83
CA GLY A 64 21.49 -60.29 25.90
C GLY A 64 20.48 -59.73 24.90
N SER A 65 20.81 -58.61 24.28
CA SER A 65 19.96 -57.93 23.30
C SER A 65 20.70 -57.67 21.98
N VAL A 66 20.04 -57.89 20.85
CA VAL A 66 20.57 -57.62 19.51
C VAL A 66 19.71 -56.57 18.80
N TYR A 67 20.32 -55.48 18.35
CA TYR A 67 19.63 -54.31 17.76
C TYR A 67 19.78 -54.18 16.23
N GLY A 68 20.64 -54.97 15.60
CA GLY A 68 20.84 -54.96 14.15
C GLY A 68 20.93 -56.35 13.55
N GLY A 69 20.63 -56.44 12.25
CA GLY A 69 20.46 -57.70 11.52
C GLY A 69 19.06 -57.79 10.89
N THR A 70 18.65 -58.99 10.49
CA THR A 70 17.30 -59.24 9.97
C THR A 70 16.27 -59.24 11.11
N ALA A 71 14.98 -59.12 10.78
CA ALA A 71 13.90 -59.15 11.78
C ALA A 71 13.93 -60.42 12.67
N ALA A 72 14.41 -61.55 12.14
CA ALA A 72 14.59 -62.79 12.89
C ALA A 72 15.80 -62.76 13.85
N GLN A 73 16.77 -61.88 13.62
CA GLN A 73 18.00 -61.73 14.41
C GLN A 73 17.90 -60.61 15.45
N ILE A 74 17.05 -59.61 15.23
CA ILE A 74 16.78 -58.55 16.21
C ILE A 74 15.89 -59.13 17.31
N GLY A 75 16.31 -59.05 18.57
CA GLY A 75 15.56 -59.66 19.67
C GLY A 75 16.35 -59.81 20.97
N VAL A 76 15.71 -60.43 21.95
CA VAL A 76 16.29 -60.80 23.24
C VAL A 76 16.75 -62.26 23.19
N TYR A 77 17.92 -62.53 23.75
CA TYR A 77 18.58 -63.84 23.74
C TYR A 77 18.94 -64.28 25.15
N ARG A 78 18.90 -65.57 25.43
CA ARG A 78 19.35 -66.18 26.69
C ARG A 78 20.61 -67.00 26.49
N LYS A 79 21.57 -66.84 27.39
CA LYS A 79 22.81 -67.62 27.43
C LYS A 79 22.58 -68.99 28.05
N SER A 80 23.14 -70.03 27.43
CA SER A 80 23.28 -71.38 28.01
C SER A 80 24.76 -71.70 28.28
N GLY A 81 25.04 -72.62 29.21
CA GLY A 81 26.41 -73.04 29.54
C GLY A 81 27.14 -72.13 30.54
N ALA A 82 28.32 -72.56 30.99
CA ALA A 82 29.16 -71.81 31.92
C ALA A 82 29.88 -70.65 31.20
N PRO A 83 30.30 -69.59 31.92
CA PRO A 83 31.14 -68.52 31.37
C PRO A 83 32.30 -69.06 30.51
N GLY A 84 32.46 -68.52 29.30
CA GLY A 84 33.45 -68.95 28.31
C GLY A 84 33.04 -70.14 27.43
N SER A 85 31.85 -70.71 27.62
CA SER A 85 31.33 -71.88 26.87
C SER A 85 29.83 -71.77 26.60
N GLY A 86 29.26 -72.59 25.71
CA GLY A 86 27.81 -72.63 25.42
C GLY A 86 27.35 -71.63 24.36
N SER A 87 26.04 -71.41 24.21
CA SER A 87 25.45 -70.63 23.10
C SER A 87 24.36 -69.67 23.55
N TRP A 88 24.02 -68.70 22.69
CA TRP A 88 22.88 -67.81 22.87
C TRP A 88 21.67 -68.30 22.06
N SER A 89 20.49 -68.28 22.65
CA SER A 89 19.24 -68.65 21.96
C SER A 89 18.22 -67.52 22.09
N ARG A 90 17.55 -67.15 20.99
CA ARG A 90 16.54 -66.10 20.99
C ARG A 90 15.36 -66.54 21.84
N ILE A 91 14.89 -65.67 22.74
CA ILE A 91 13.76 -65.93 23.63
C ILE A 91 12.57 -64.98 23.40
N GLY A 92 12.73 -63.92 22.60
CA GLY A 92 11.65 -63.01 22.27
C GLY A 92 12.12 -61.83 21.44
N ASP A 93 11.17 -60.98 21.05
CA ASP A 93 11.44 -59.71 20.40
C ASP A 93 11.98 -58.69 21.43
N LEU A 94 12.61 -57.60 20.97
CA LEU A 94 13.02 -56.52 21.88
C LEU A 94 11.77 -55.93 22.58
N PRO A 95 11.79 -55.75 23.91
CA PRO A 95 10.63 -55.31 24.69
C PRO A 95 10.19 -53.86 24.42
N VAL A 96 10.91 -53.14 23.57
CA VAL A 96 10.51 -51.84 23.02
C VAL A 96 10.71 -51.90 21.52
N ASN A 97 9.65 -52.17 20.76
CA ASN A 97 9.72 -51.87 19.34
C ASN A 97 9.78 -50.34 19.19
N SER A 98 10.46 -49.85 18.16
CA SER A 98 10.53 -48.42 17.84
C SER A 98 9.14 -47.76 17.74
N ILE A 99 8.10 -48.57 17.47
CA ILE A 99 6.70 -48.16 17.43
C ILE A 99 6.18 -47.76 18.83
N THR A 100 6.52 -48.47 19.90
CA THR A 100 6.06 -48.10 21.26
C THR A 100 6.73 -46.83 21.75
N ALA A 101 8.01 -46.63 21.43
CA ALA A 101 8.72 -45.39 21.74
C ALA A 101 8.11 -44.20 20.97
N ALA A 102 7.76 -44.39 19.70
CA ALA A 102 7.06 -43.38 18.89
C ALA A 102 5.66 -43.07 19.44
N GLN A 103 4.90 -44.09 19.84
CA GLN A 103 3.57 -43.94 20.45
C GLN A 103 3.63 -43.22 21.81
N LEU A 104 4.67 -43.47 22.62
CA LEU A 104 4.86 -42.76 23.89
C LEU A 104 5.20 -41.28 23.66
N ALA A 105 6.05 -40.99 22.66
CA ALA A 105 6.39 -39.63 22.28
C ALA A 105 5.16 -38.86 21.72
N GLU A 106 4.33 -39.53 20.91
CA GLU A 106 3.08 -38.96 20.40
C GLU A 106 2.07 -38.68 21.52
N LYS A 107 1.95 -39.59 22.50
CA LYS A 107 1.08 -39.40 23.66
C LYS A 107 1.55 -38.25 24.56
N ALA A 108 2.86 -38.05 24.72
CA ALA A 108 3.41 -36.89 25.43
C ALA A 108 3.08 -35.58 24.70
N ALA A 109 3.24 -35.54 23.37
CA ALA A 109 2.89 -34.38 22.55
C ALA A 109 1.39 -34.04 22.63
N LEU A 110 0.50 -35.04 22.72
CA LEU A 110 -0.94 -34.82 22.89
C LEU A 110 -1.28 -34.24 24.27
N ALA A 111 -0.58 -34.67 25.33
CA ALA A 111 -0.75 -34.10 26.66
C ALA A 111 -0.31 -32.63 26.72
N ASP A 112 0.83 -32.31 26.08
CA ASP A 112 1.33 -30.94 25.97
C ASP A 112 0.38 -30.04 25.17
N LEU A 113 -0.13 -30.55 24.03
CA LEU A 113 -1.13 -29.82 23.24
C LEU A 113 -2.42 -29.57 24.03
N THR A 114 -2.85 -30.54 24.84
CA THR A 114 -4.03 -30.40 25.71
C THR A 114 -3.81 -29.33 26.78
N ALA A 115 -2.62 -29.31 27.40
CA ALA A 115 -2.24 -28.27 28.35
C ALA A 115 -2.14 -26.89 27.70
N GLU A 116 -1.58 -26.81 26.50
CA GLU A 116 -1.51 -25.57 25.72
C GLU A 116 -2.90 -25.05 25.33
N ILE A 117 -3.80 -25.92 24.88
CA ILE A 117 -5.19 -25.53 24.56
C ILE A 117 -5.89 -25.01 25.82
N ALA A 118 -5.71 -25.66 26.98
CA ALA A 118 -6.26 -25.18 28.25
C ALA A 118 -5.69 -23.81 28.63
N TYR A 119 -4.39 -23.61 28.44
CA TYR A 119 -3.73 -22.32 28.69
C TYR A 119 -4.21 -21.22 27.73
N ARG A 120 -4.31 -21.50 26.42
CA ARG A 120 -4.82 -20.57 25.42
C ARG A 120 -6.27 -20.18 25.70
N ARG A 121 -7.12 -21.12 26.12
CA ARG A 121 -8.50 -20.84 26.56
C ARG A 121 -8.53 -19.91 27.78
N ALA A 122 -7.67 -20.13 28.78
CA ALA A 122 -7.55 -19.23 29.92
C ALA A 122 -7.04 -17.84 29.51
N ALA A 123 -6.06 -17.76 28.62
CA ALA A 123 -5.51 -16.49 28.13
C ALA A 123 -6.53 -15.67 27.32
N ILE A 124 -7.28 -16.30 26.41
CA ILE A 124 -8.36 -15.65 25.64
C ILE A 124 -9.44 -15.13 26.60
N ARG A 125 -9.82 -15.92 27.61
CA ARG A 125 -10.79 -15.54 28.64
C ARG A 125 -10.35 -14.34 29.47
N ASP A 126 -9.06 -14.27 29.82
CA ASP A 126 -8.54 -13.29 30.78
C ASP A 126 -8.07 -11.98 30.11
N ALA A 127 -7.70 -12.03 28.82
CA ALA A 127 -7.18 -10.88 28.07
C ALA A 127 -8.17 -10.27 27.06
N GLY A 128 -9.16 -11.03 26.59
CA GLY A 128 -10.08 -10.60 25.53
C GLY A 128 -11.32 -9.84 26.02
N ILE A 129 -11.82 -8.93 25.18
CA ILE A 129 -13.17 -8.39 25.28
C ILE A 129 -14.09 -9.33 24.50
N MET A 130 -15.10 -9.90 25.16
CA MET A 130 -16.04 -10.83 24.53
C MET A 130 -17.30 -10.06 24.05
N PRO A 131 -17.51 -9.90 22.73
CA PRO A 131 -18.73 -9.29 22.23
C PRO A 131 -19.95 -10.14 22.57
N LEU A 132 -21.05 -9.48 22.92
CA LEU A 132 -22.33 -10.13 23.20
C LEU A 132 -23.23 -10.11 21.95
N ALA A 133 -23.96 -11.20 21.76
CA ALA A 133 -24.98 -11.36 20.73
C ALA A 133 -26.38 -11.47 21.36
N ASN A 134 -27.42 -11.39 20.53
CA ASN A 134 -28.83 -11.57 20.94
C ASN A 134 -29.22 -10.69 22.14
N VAL A 135 -28.70 -9.47 22.20
CA VAL A 135 -28.95 -8.53 23.31
C VAL A 135 -30.39 -8.05 23.25
N ALA A 136 -31.18 -8.39 24.25
CA ALA A 136 -32.60 -8.01 24.36
C ALA A 136 -32.95 -7.55 25.78
N GLY A 137 -34.00 -6.72 25.88
CA GLY A 137 -34.49 -6.16 27.16
C GLY A 137 -33.89 -4.79 27.50
N ARG A 138 -34.61 -4.06 28.37
CA ARG A 138 -34.25 -2.69 28.79
C ARG A 138 -33.44 -2.66 30.09
N ASN A 139 -34.06 -3.08 31.19
CA ASN A 139 -33.45 -3.14 32.54
C ASN A 139 -33.12 -4.57 33.00
N SER A 140 -33.72 -5.58 32.36
CA SER A 140 -33.37 -6.99 32.56
C SER A 140 -32.84 -7.52 31.24
N ILE A 141 -31.58 -7.23 30.97
CA ILE A 141 -30.94 -7.55 29.70
C ILE A 141 -30.58 -9.04 29.66
N SER A 142 -31.02 -9.73 28.62
CA SER A 142 -30.56 -11.06 28.27
C SER A 142 -29.65 -10.96 27.04
N ALA A 143 -28.52 -11.65 27.07
CA ALA A 143 -27.63 -11.75 25.93
C ALA A 143 -26.93 -13.13 25.91
N THR A 144 -26.31 -13.46 24.81
CA THR A 144 -25.48 -14.67 24.67
C THR A 144 -24.06 -14.28 24.29
N LEU A 145 -23.08 -15.13 24.59
CA LEU A 145 -21.77 -15.02 23.94
C LEU A 145 -21.94 -15.24 22.42
N THR A 146 -21.08 -14.61 21.61
CA THR A 146 -21.09 -14.88 20.17
C THR A 146 -20.78 -16.37 19.90
N PRO A 147 -21.33 -16.97 18.83
CA PRO A 147 -21.06 -18.38 18.49
C PRO A 147 -19.57 -18.70 18.40
N SER A 148 -18.76 -17.77 17.87
CA SER A 148 -17.30 -17.90 17.79
C SER A 148 -16.61 -18.03 19.16
N MET A 149 -17.13 -17.37 20.20
CA MET A 149 -16.59 -17.47 21.56
C MET A 149 -16.99 -18.80 22.21
N ILE A 150 -18.22 -19.26 21.97
CA ILE A 150 -18.71 -20.56 22.46
C ILE A 150 -17.93 -21.71 21.82
N GLU A 151 -17.77 -21.68 20.49
CA GLU A 151 -16.97 -22.68 19.74
C GLU A 151 -15.49 -22.66 20.15
N GLY A 152 -14.95 -21.49 20.51
CA GLY A 152 -13.62 -21.33 21.09
C GLY A 152 -13.47 -21.91 22.51
N GLY A 153 -14.57 -22.34 23.14
CA GLY A 153 -14.59 -22.84 24.51
C GLY A 153 -14.44 -21.74 25.57
N ALA A 154 -14.76 -20.48 25.23
CA ALA A 154 -14.76 -19.40 26.19
C ALA A 154 -15.85 -19.64 27.25
N THR A 155 -15.49 -19.41 28.51
CA THR A 155 -16.40 -19.51 29.66
C THR A 155 -16.33 -18.22 30.46
N LEU A 156 -17.45 -17.79 31.05
CA LEU A 156 -17.47 -16.60 31.89
C LEU A 156 -16.78 -16.87 33.24
N ALA A 157 -15.79 -16.06 33.58
CA ALA A 157 -15.13 -16.06 34.88
C ALA A 157 -15.35 -14.74 35.63
N ASN A 158 -14.94 -14.71 36.90
CA ASN A 158 -15.07 -13.54 37.77
C ASN A 158 -14.28 -12.30 37.33
N ILE A 159 -13.44 -12.40 36.29
CA ILE A 159 -12.64 -11.30 35.76
C ILE A 159 -12.91 -10.99 34.29
N SER A 160 -13.84 -11.71 33.66
CA SER A 160 -14.19 -11.59 32.25
C SER A 160 -14.65 -10.18 31.90
N THR A 161 -14.27 -9.72 30.70
CA THR A 161 -14.73 -8.45 30.12
C THR A 161 -15.62 -8.74 28.92
N VAL A 162 -16.78 -8.10 28.85
CA VAL A 162 -17.74 -8.23 27.75
C VAL A 162 -18.06 -6.88 27.15
N GLU A 163 -18.40 -6.86 25.87
CA GLU A 163 -18.95 -5.69 25.19
C GLU A 163 -20.47 -5.82 25.09
N LEU A 164 -21.18 -4.90 25.72
CA LEU A 164 -22.64 -4.81 25.70
C LEU A 164 -23.06 -3.63 24.82
N ILE A 165 -23.93 -3.90 23.84
CA ILE A 165 -24.64 -2.88 23.07
C ILE A 165 -26.14 -3.02 23.38
N PRO A 166 -26.71 -2.19 24.27
CA PRO A 166 -28.12 -2.29 24.66
C PRO A 166 -29.05 -2.03 23.46
N ALA A 167 -30.12 -2.81 23.34
CA ALA A 167 -31.16 -2.57 22.34
C ALA A 167 -32.07 -1.39 22.71
N GLU A 168 -32.21 -1.09 24.00
CA GLU A 168 -33.06 -0.02 24.53
C GLU A 168 -32.32 0.82 25.57
N THR A 169 -32.74 2.08 25.75
CA THR A 169 -32.19 2.95 26.78
C THR A 169 -32.74 2.58 28.15
N SER A 170 -31.88 2.35 29.13
CA SER A 170 -32.26 1.99 30.50
C SER A 170 -33.08 3.07 31.19
N ASP A 171 -34.17 2.72 31.86
CA ASP A 171 -35.02 3.63 32.64
C ASP A 171 -35.07 3.27 34.14
N GLY A 172 -34.18 2.37 34.60
CA GLY A 172 -34.05 1.96 35.99
C GLY A 172 -32.82 1.09 36.23
N PRO A 173 -32.73 0.40 37.39
CA PRO A 173 -31.65 -0.53 37.71
C PRO A 173 -31.50 -1.64 36.66
N VAL A 174 -30.27 -1.85 36.17
CA VAL A 174 -29.99 -2.83 35.11
C VAL A 174 -29.43 -4.14 35.68
N GLN A 175 -29.93 -5.27 35.18
CA GLN A 175 -29.36 -6.60 35.36
C GLN A 175 -29.01 -7.22 34.01
N LEU A 176 -27.96 -8.03 33.96
CA LEU A 176 -27.48 -8.73 32.77
C LEU A 176 -27.43 -10.25 33.03
N SER A 177 -28.20 -11.00 32.24
CA SER A 177 -28.13 -12.46 32.13
C SER A 177 -27.37 -12.83 30.85
N LEU A 178 -26.35 -13.68 30.99
CA LEU A 178 -25.56 -14.19 29.85
C LEU A 178 -25.75 -15.70 29.72
N ASP A 179 -26.08 -16.17 28.52
CA ASP A 179 -26.25 -17.59 28.18
C ASP A 179 -27.24 -18.32 29.11
N GLY A 180 -28.30 -17.64 29.53
CA GLY A 180 -29.32 -18.19 30.45
C GLY A 180 -28.89 -18.29 31.91
N ALA A 181 -27.72 -17.76 32.28
CA ALA A 181 -27.30 -17.70 33.68
C ALA A 181 -28.19 -16.76 34.51
N THR A 182 -28.17 -16.91 35.84
CA THR A 182 -28.89 -16.02 36.77
C THR A 182 -28.52 -14.55 36.49
N PRO A 183 -29.50 -13.64 36.35
CA PRO A 183 -29.25 -12.22 36.12
C PRO A 183 -28.33 -11.60 37.19
N VAL A 184 -27.39 -10.76 36.74
CA VAL A 184 -26.38 -10.12 37.58
C VAL A 184 -26.51 -8.60 37.47
N PRO A 185 -26.57 -7.83 38.57
CA PRO A 185 -26.67 -6.38 38.51
C PRO A 185 -25.50 -5.73 37.78
N VAL A 186 -25.79 -4.75 36.92
CA VAL A 186 -24.81 -3.88 36.26
C VAL A 186 -24.69 -2.59 37.09
N ARG A 187 -23.44 -2.21 37.38
CA ARG A 187 -23.06 -1.06 38.21
C ARG A 187 -22.13 -0.15 37.40
N ASP A 188 -22.03 1.11 37.82
CA ASP A 188 -21.05 2.03 37.23
C ASP A 188 -19.60 1.65 37.61
N ALA A 189 -18.63 2.46 37.17
CA ALA A 189 -17.22 2.25 37.48
C ALA A 189 -16.91 2.29 38.99
N ALA A 190 -17.65 3.10 39.76
CA ALA A 190 -17.52 3.23 41.20
C ALA A 190 -18.21 2.06 41.96
N GLY A 191 -19.04 1.29 41.28
CA GLY A 191 -19.85 0.21 41.86
C GLY A 191 -21.22 0.66 42.37
N ALA A 192 -21.64 1.89 42.07
CA ALA A 192 -22.97 2.38 42.40
C ALA A 192 -24.03 1.88 41.39
N GLU A 193 -25.29 1.96 41.78
CA GLU A 193 -26.42 1.65 40.92
C GLU A 193 -26.49 2.60 39.72
N LEU A 194 -26.71 2.03 38.53
CA LEU A 194 -26.88 2.81 37.31
C LEU A 194 -28.14 3.68 37.42
N GLN A 195 -27.98 4.96 37.08
CA GLN A 195 -29.08 5.91 37.01
C GLN A 195 -29.90 5.73 35.72
N VAL A 196 -31.10 6.29 35.70
CA VAL A 196 -31.93 6.40 34.49
C VAL A 196 -31.11 7.01 33.34
N GLY A 197 -31.13 6.37 32.18
CA GLY A 197 -30.37 6.79 30.98
C GLY A 197 -28.88 6.44 30.98
N ALA A 198 -28.37 5.72 31.98
CA ALA A 198 -26.94 5.37 32.04
C ALA A 198 -26.49 4.41 30.92
N LEU A 199 -27.39 3.55 30.42
CA LEU A 199 -27.19 2.76 29.22
C LEU A 199 -28.11 3.27 28.10
N LEU A 200 -27.55 3.95 27.10
CA LEU A 200 -28.22 4.36 25.87
C LEU A 200 -28.28 3.22 24.84
N ALA A 201 -29.41 3.10 24.14
CA ALA A 201 -29.58 2.17 23.02
C ALA A 201 -28.51 2.37 21.93
N GLY A 202 -27.98 1.28 21.38
CA GLY A 202 -27.01 1.29 20.28
C GLY A 202 -25.59 1.74 20.64
N ARG A 203 -25.34 2.12 21.89
CA ARG A 203 -24.00 2.51 22.37
C ARG A 203 -23.25 1.31 22.96
N SER A 204 -21.95 1.23 22.69
CA SER A 204 -21.09 0.18 23.25
C SER A 204 -20.63 0.50 24.68
N TYR A 205 -20.69 -0.49 25.56
CA TYR A 205 -20.21 -0.46 26.93
C TYR A 205 -19.32 -1.67 27.19
N PHE A 206 -18.15 -1.44 27.79
CA PHE A 206 -17.29 -2.52 28.26
C PHE A 206 -17.57 -2.79 29.73
N LEU A 207 -18.00 -4.01 30.02
CA LEU A 207 -18.36 -4.47 31.37
C LEU A 207 -17.34 -5.48 31.85
N ARG A 208 -16.82 -5.32 33.06
CA ARG A 208 -15.98 -6.32 33.71
C ARG A 208 -16.74 -7.00 34.85
N ARG A 209 -16.74 -8.33 34.89
CA ARG A 209 -17.33 -9.07 36.01
C ARG A 209 -16.49 -8.83 37.26
N ARG A 210 -17.16 -8.63 38.40
CA ARG A 210 -16.56 -8.47 39.73
C ARG A 210 -17.46 -9.19 40.75
N GLY A 211 -17.19 -10.49 40.93
CA GLY A 211 -18.02 -11.36 41.78
C GLY A 211 -19.45 -11.46 41.24
N SER A 212 -20.43 -11.05 42.04
CA SER A 212 -21.86 -11.06 41.73
C SER A 212 -22.37 -9.76 41.10
N THR A 213 -21.50 -8.94 40.49
CA THR A 213 -21.89 -7.72 39.75
C THR A 213 -21.08 -7.57 38.46
N TRP A 214 -21.65 -6.87 37.48
CA TRP A 214 -20.93 -6.32 36.32
C TRP A 214 -20.61 -4.85 36.59
N ARG A 215 -19.39 -4.39 36.28
CA ARG A 215 -19.02 -2.96 36.36
C ARG A 215 -18.68 -2.41 34.99
N ILE A 216 -19.25 -1.26 34.65
CA ILE A 216 -18.85 -0.49 33.47
C ILE A 216 -17.40 0.00 33.68
N ILE A 217 -16.48 -0.42 32.82
CA ILE A 217 -15.08 0.03 32.84
C ILE A 217 -14.80 1.04 31.73
N ALA A 218 -15.65 1.12 30.70
CA ALA A 218 -15.58 2.10 29.63
C ALA A 218 -16.92 2.18 28.88
N GLY A 219 -17.17 3.31 28.21
CA GLY A 219 -18.40 3.59 27.46
C GLY A 219 -19.47 4.37 28.23
N GLY A 220 -19.39 4.41 29.56
CA GLY A 220 -20.26 5.27 30.39
C GLY A 220 -19.95 6.76 30.18
N VAL A 221 -20.98 7.60 30.15
CA VAL A 221 -20.83 9.06 30.33
C VAL A 221 -21.26 9.35 31.74
N SER A 222 -20.44 10.03 32.54
CA SER A 222 -20.94 10.55 33.80
C SER A 222 -21.99 11.61 33.49
N SER A 223 -23.09 11.64 34.24
CA SER A 223 -24.10 12.71 34.11
C SER A 223 -23.52 14.11 34.33
N VAL A 224 -22.32 14.21 34.93
CA VAL A 224 -21.54 15.43 35.09
C VAL A 224 -20.94 15.91 33.76
N GLU A 225 -20.38 15.01 32.96
CA GLU A 225 -19.79 15.36 31.65
C GLU A 225 -20.85 15.83 30.65
N MET A 226 -22.05 15.24 30.67
CA MET A 226 -23.15 15.71 29.81
C MET A 226 -23.63 17.11 30.17
N ARG A 227 -23.66 17.46 31.46
CA ARG A 227 -24.04 18.81 31.90
C ARG A 227 -22.94 19.83 31.64
N ALA A 228 -21.67 19.45 31.82
CA ALA A 228 -20.53 20.33 31.55
C ALA A 228 -20.43 20.69 30.06
N GLU A 229 -20.61 19.72 29.17
CA GLU A 229 -20.60 19.95 27.72
C GLU A 229 -21.79 20.82 27.27
N ALA A 230 -22.99 20.56 27.79
CA ALA A 230 -24.16 21.38 27.49
C ALA A 230 -23.99 22.84 27.93
N GLN A 231 -23.36 23.05 29.10
CA GLN A 231 -23.06 24.39 29.61
C GLN A 231 -21.99 25.10 28.76
N ALA A 232 -20.92 24.41 28.37
CA ALA A 232 -19.87 24.98 27.53
C ALA A 232 -20.38 25.45 26.15
N ARG A 233 -21.34 24.72 25.55
CA ARG A 233 -21.97 25.12 24.28
C ARG A 233 -22.81 26.39 24.42
N MET A 234 -23.62 26.47 25.48
CA MET A 234 -24.41 27.69 25.74
C MET A 234 -23.53 28.92 25.97
N GLU A 235 -22.40 28.77 26.66
CA GLU A 235 -21.45 29.87 26.90
C GLU A 235 -20.74 30.32 25.61
N GLY A 236 -20.39 29.39 24.72
CA GLY A 236 -19.80 29.68 23.41
C GLY A 236 -20.72 30.45 22.48
N ASP A 237 -21.98 30.01 22.35
CA ASP A 237 -22.99 30.67 21.50
C ASP A 237 -23.28 32.10 21.98
N HIS A 238 -23.30 32.31 23.30
CA HIS A 238 -23.53 33.63 23.89
C HIS A 238 -22.34 34.58 23.64
N ALA A 239 -21.10 34.07 23.67
CA ALA A 239 -19.91 34.86 23.37
C ALA A 239 -19.83 35.28 21.89
N GLU A 240 -20.18 34.37 20.96
CA GLU A 240 -20.22 34.69 19.52
C GLU A 240 -21.28 35.75 19.19
N ALA A 241 -22.46 35.65 19.80
CA ALA A 241 -23.52 36.64 19.64
C ALA A 241 -23.09 38.03 20.13
N GLN A 242 -22.36 38.12 21.26
CA GLN A 242 -21.84 39.39 21.75
C GLN A 242 -20.74 39.97 20.87
N LEU A 243 -19.88 39.14 20.28
CA LEU A 243 -18.84 39.56 19.34
C LEU A 243 -19.42 40.12 18.02
N ARG A 244 -20.47 39.50 17.48
CA ARG A 244 -21.21 40.06 16.32
C ARG A 244 -21.83 41.42 16.67
N LEU A 245 -22.49 41.52 17.83
CA LEU A 245 -23.12 42.77 18.26
C LEU A 245 -22.10 43.90 18.51
N ALA A 246 -20.90 43.56 18.99
CA ALA A 246 -19.81 44.52 19.22
C ALA A 246 -19.15 44.98 17.90
N GLY A 247 -19.02 44.07 16.92
CA GLY A 247 -18.50 44.39 15.59
C GLY A 247 -19.38 45.38 14.82
N ASP A 248 -20.70 45.18 14.87
CA ASP A 248 -21.66 46.07 14.21
C ASP A 248 -21.75 47.46 14.88
N ARG A 249 -21.46 47.55 16.18
CA ARG A 249 -21.37 48.84 16.90
C ARG A 249 -20.09 49.62 16.61
N ALA A 250 -19.00 48.95 16.21
CA ALA A 250 -17.70 49.60 16.02
C ALA A 250 -17.59 50.43 14.73
N LEU A 251 -18.41 50.16 13.70
CA LEU A 251 -18.35 50.86 12.42
C LEU A 251 -19.19 52.15 12.35
N GLY A 252 -20.12 52.36 13.29
CA GLY A 252 -20.72 53.66 13.60
C GLY A 252 -21.46 54.39 12.48
N VAL A 253 -21.79 53.72 11.35
CA VAL A 253 -22.56 54.28 10.24
C VAL A 253 -23.84 53.47 10.07
N TYR A 254 -24.98 54.12 10.25
CA TYR A 254 -26.29 53.46 10.23
C TYR A 254 -27.17 53.99 9.09
N ALA A 255 -27.73 53.10 8.28
CA ALA A 255 -28.72 53.49 7.27
C ALA A 255 -30.08 53.76 7.94
N LEU A 256 -30.76 54.85 7.54
CA LEU A 256 -32.10 55.18 7.99
C LEU A 256 -33.13 54.63 7.00
N PRO A 257 -33.84 53.52 7.29
CA PRO A 257 -34.67 52.80 6.31
C PRO A 257 -36.04 53.43 6.06
N ALA A 258 -36.50 54.36 6.89
CA ALA A 258 -37.80 55.02 6.73
C ALA A 258 -37.66 56.52 7.03
N VAL A 259 -37.88 57.34 6.00
CA VAL A 259 -37.77 58.80 6.07
C VAL A 259 -39.14 59.39 5.76
N GLY A 260 -39.92 59.73 6.79
CA GLY A 260 -41.15 60.50 6.67
C GLY A 260 -40.89 62.01 6.75
N GLY A 261 -41.94 62.82 6.60
CA GLY A 261 -41.88 64.27 6.78
C GLY A 261 -41.98 65.09 5.48
N SER A 262 -41.61 66.37 5.56
CA SER A 262 -41.63 67.31 4.42
C SER A 262 -40.21 67.60 3.91
N ALA A 263 -40.11 68.33 2.80
CA ALA A 263 -38.86 68.83 2.22
C ALA A 263 -37.97 69.61 3.22
N THR A 264 -38.53 70.14 4.31
CA THR A 264 -37.81 70.95 5.32
C THR A 264 -37.87 70.35 6.73
N ALA A 265 -38.65 69.29 6.95
CA ALA A 265 -38.77 68.63 8.25
C ALA A 265 -38.80 67.11 8.07
N ILE A 266 -37.63 66.50 8.14
CA ILE A 266 -37.40 65.09 7.93
C ILE A 266 -37.49 64.33 9.27
N THR A 267 -38.22 63.21 9.28
CA THR A 267 -38.32 62.32 10.45
C THR A 267 -37.90 60.91 10.06
N ALA A 268 -37.02 60.28 10.83
CA ALA A 268 -36.66 58.88 10.68
C ALA A 268 -36.62 58.20 12.06
N GLU A 269 -36.74 56.87 12.12
CA GLU A 269 -36.52 56.14 13.37
C GLU A 269 -35.06 55.68 13.48
N LEU A 270 -34.46 55.90 14.65
CA LEU A 270 -33.15 55.39 15.02
C LEU A 270 -33.32 54.47 16.22
N GLY A 271 -33.01 53.18 16.07
CA GLY A 271 -33.21 52.17 17.11
C GLY A 271 -32.20 52.21 18.28
N PHE A 272 -31.41 53.27 18.41
CA PHE A 272 -30.35 53.41 19.40
C PHE A 272 -30.10 54.89 19.73
N PRO A 273 -29.50 55.21 20.90
CA PRO A 273 -29.33 56.60 21.34
C PRO A 273 -28.39 57.43 20.44
N GLU A 274 -28.73 58.71 20.29
CA GLU A 274 -27.86 59.71 19.67
C GLU A 274 -26.68 60.05 20.59
N GLU A 275 -25.43 59.82 20.15
CA GLU A 275 -24.22 60.24 20.85
C GLU A 275 -23.51 61.36 20.05
N PRO A 276 -23.56 62.63 20.51
CA PRO A 276 -22.86 63.74 19.87
C PRO A 276 -21.38 63.43 19.59
N GLY A 277 -20.94 63.71 18.36
CA GLY A 277 -19.58 63.47 17.90
C GLY A 277 -19.30 62.05 17.40
N LYS A 278 -20.13 61.06 17.73
CA LYS A 278 -19.90 59.65 17.36
C LYS A 278 -20.94 59.08 16.39
N THR A 279 -22.20 59.49 16.49
CA THR A 279 -23.25 58.96 15.61
C THR A 279 -23.07 59.45 14.18
N LYS A 280 -23.00 58.51 13.22
CA LYS A 280 -23.10 58.80 11.79
C LYS A 280 -24.30 58.05 11.21
N VAL A 281 -25.06 58.71 10.35
CA VAL A 281 -26.24 58.13 9.70
C VAL A 281 -26.21 58.40 8.21
N ILE A 282 -26.70 57.46 7.41
CA ILE A 282 -26.97 57.66 5.99
C ILE A 282 -28.47 57.97 5.86
N LEU A 283 -28.77 59.17 5.38
CA LEU A 283 -30.11 59.65 5.11
C LEU A 283 -30.36 59.64 3.60
N VAL A 284 -31.52 59.16 3.16
CA VAL A 284 -31.98 59.30 1.76
C VAL A 284 -33.25 60.16 1.76
N PRO A 285 -33.17 61.46 1.40
CA PRO A 285 -34.33 62.35 1.41
C PRO A 285 -35.41 61.87 0.44
N ALA A 286 -36.68 61.90 0.86
CA ALA A 286 -37.81 61.55 -0.01
C ALA A 286 -38.18 62.67 -1.00
N ALA A 287 -37.85 63.92 -0.69
CA ALA A 287 -38.09 65.10 -1.50
C ALA A 287 -36.86 66.00 -1.51
N GLU A 288 -36.73 66.83 -2.55
CA GLU A 288 -35.72 67.88 -2.60
C GLU A 288 -36.04 68.97 -1.58
N ASN A 289 -35.04 69.45 -0.84
CA ASN A 289 -35.29 70.48 0.17
C ASN A 289 -35.55 71.86 -0.46
N THR A 290 -36.53 72.59 0.06
CA THR A 290 -36.90 73.94 -0.43
C THR A 290 -36.36 75.07 0.45
N GLY A 291 -35.58 74.75 1.48
CA GLY A 291 -35.00 75.67 2.46
C GLY A 291 -34.25 74.91 3.56
N PRO A 292 -34.01 75.53 4.74
CA PRO A 292 -33.37 74.88 5.88
C PRO A 292 -34.10 73.60 6.29
N VAL A 293 -33.34 72.55 6.59
CA VAL A 293 -33.88 71.21 6.88
C VAL A 293 -33.59 70.81 8.31
N THR A 294 -34.58 70.23 8.99
CA THR A 294 -34.37 69.58 10.28
C THR A 294 -34.54 68.06 10.17
N LEU A 295 -33.79 67.31 10.97
CA LEU A 295 -33.91 65.87 11.14
C LEU A 295 -34.30 65.54 12.59
N ARG A 296 -35.32 64.70 12.74
CA ARG A 296 -35.66 64.05 14.01
C ARG A 296 -35.43 62.55 13.90
N LEU A 297 -34.70 61.97 14.85
CA LEU A 297 -34.49 60.53 14.96
C LEU A 297 -35.27 59.94 16.14
N GLY A 298 -36.28 59.11 15.85
CA GLY A 298 -37.18 58.52 16.85
C GLY A 298 -37.87 59.58 17.72
N THR A 299 -37.81 59.42 19.04
CA THR A 299 -38.34 60.41 20.00
C THR A 299 -37.38 61.55 20.31
N GLY A 300 -36.16 61.53 19.76
CA GLY A 300 -35.10 62.52 20.00
C GLY A 300 -35.49 63.96 19.61
N PRO A 301 -34.64 64.94 19.98
CA PRO A 301 -34.89 66.34 19.64
C PRO A 301 -34.80 66.56 18.13
N VAL A 302 -35.58 67.52 17.64
CA VAL A 302 -35.50 68.00 16.24
C VAL A 302 -34.23 68.85 16.12
N ARG A 303 -33.34 68.49 15.19
CA ARG A 303 -32.05 69.17 15.00
C ARG A 303 -31.91 69.66 13.57
N ALA A 304 -31.28 70.81 13.36
CA ALA A 304 -30.96 71.27 12.02
C ALA A 304 -29.95 70.35 11.34
N ILE A 305 -30.11 70.15 10.03
CA ILE A 305 -29.08 69.61 9.15
C ILE A 305 -28.33 70.82 8.57
N MET A 306 -27.04 70.88 8.88
CA MET A 306 -26.13 71.93 8.48
C MET A 306 -25.17 71.40 7.40
N SER A 307 -24.65 72.30 6.56
CA SER A 307 -23.54 72.01 5.67
C SER A 307 -22.28 71.66 6.47
N ALA A 308 -21.24 71.16 5.79
CA ALA A 308 -19.94 70.89 6.40
C ALA A 308 -19.35 72.14 7.11
N ASP A 309 -19.62 73.33 6.56
CA ASP A 309 -19.12 74.63 7.03
C ASP A 309 -20.04 75.30 8.07
N ASN A 310 -21.00 74.56 8.63
CA ASN A 310 -21.92 75.04 9.67
C ASN A 310 -22.89 76.15 9.20
N ALA A 311 -23.25 76.16 7.92
CA ALA A 311 -24.32 76.99 7.38
C ALA A 311 -25.63 76.19 7.23
N ASN A 312 -26.77 76.87 7.24
CA ASN A 312 -28.04 76.25 6.86
C ASN A 312 -27.98 75.77 5.41
N LEU A 313 -28.61 74.63 5.13
CA LEU A 313 -28.75 74.13 3.77
C LEU A 313 -29.65 75.07 2.94
N SER A 314 -29.23 75.37 1.72
CA SER A 314 -29.98 76.09 0.70
C SER A 314 -30.94 75.14 -0.03
N ALA A 315 -31.97 75.68 -0.67
CA ALA A 315 -32.87 74.88 -1.49
C ALA A 315 -32.10 74.10 -2.56
N GLY A 316 -32.32 72.78 -2.64
CA GLY A 316 -31.67 71.86 -3.58
C GLY A 316 -30.38 71.18 -3.09
N ASP A 317 -29.89 71.51 -1.90
CA ASP A 317 -28.69 70.88 -1.31
C ASP A 317 -28.90 69.39 -0.95
N LEU A 318 -30.14 69.01 -0.62
CA LEU A 318 -30.58 67.63 -0.43
C LEU A 318 -31.51 67.25 -1.58
N LYS A 319 -31.05 66.35 -2.45
CA LYS A 319 -31.86 65.84 -3.58
C LYS A 319 -32.64 64.60 -3.18
N ALA A 320 -33.89 64.50 -3.65
CA ALA A 320 -34.70 63.30 -3.50
C ALA A 320 -33.94 62.05 -4.01
N GLY A 321 -33.95 60.97 -3.23
CA GLY A 321 -33.31 59.70 -3.57
C GLY A 321 -31.77 59.69 -3.50
N SER A 322 -31.12 60.80 -3.13
CA SER A 322 -29.66 60.86 -3.00
C SER A 322 -29.22 60.60 -1.56
N GLY A 323 -28.43 59.54 -1.36
CA GLY A 323 -27.87 59.24 -0.04
C GLY A 323 -26.90 60.34 0.42
N VAL A 324 -27.08 60.80 1.65
CA VAL A 324 -26.18 61.77 2.29
C VAL A 324 -25.68 61.20 3.61
N LEU A 325 -24.37 61.32 3.86
CA LEU A 325 -23.78 60.91 5.14
C LEU A 325 -23.83 62.09 6.10
N LEU A 326 -24.55 61.92 7.21
CA LEU A 326 -24.64 62.89 8.28
C LEU A 326 -23.83 62.42 9.49
N ARG A 327 -23.19 63.35 10.19
CA ARG A 327 -22.59 63.12 11.50
C ARG A 327 -23.21 64.06 12.51
N LEU A 328 -23.59 63.54 13.68
CA LEU A 328 -24.01 64.39 14.79
C LEU A 328 -22.77 65.10 15.34
N SER A 329 -22.73 66.43 15.22
CA SER A 329 -21.65 67.24 15.75
C SER A 329 -21.65 67.23 17.29
N ALA A 330 -20.53 67.61 17.90
CA ALA A 330 -20.45 67.77 19.36
C ALA A 330 -21.41 68.85 19.90
N ALA A 331 -21.83 69.80 19.06
CA ALA A 331 -22.82 70.82 19.37
C ALA A 331 -24.27 70.32 19.30
N GLY A 332 -24.49 69.07 18.85
CA GLY A 332 -25.82 68.49 18.74
C GLY A 332 -26.58 68.87 17.45
N GLU A 333 -25.89 69.36 16.42
CA GLU A 333 -26.47 69.56 15.08
C GLU A 333 -26.01 68.45 14.12
N TRP A 334 -26.84 68.08 13.14
CA TRP A 334 -26.42 67.16 12.09
C TRP A 334 -25.58 67.90 11.06
N ARG A 335 -24.40 67.38 10.72
CA ARG A 335 -23.54 67.94 9.67
C ARG A 335 -23.46 67.01 8.49
N LEU A 336 -23.63 67.56 7.30
CA LEU A 336 -23.36 66.88 6.04
C LEU A 336 -21.85 66.64 5.92
N VAL A 337 -21.42 65.39 5.87
CA VAL A 337 -20.00 64.99 5.79
C VAL A 337 -19.61 64.58 4.36
N GLY A 338 -20.57 64.20 3.52
CA GLY A 338 -20.33 63.90 2.12
C GLY A 338 -21.60 63.56 1.34
N LEU A 339 -21.59 63.85 0.03
CA LEU A 339 -22.62 63.41 -0.93
C LEU A 339 -22.24 62.01 -1.45
N ALA A 340 -23.12 61.03 -1.26
CA ALA A 340 -22.82 59.66 -1.64
C ALA A 340 -22.97 59.47 -3.16
N ARG A 341 -21.86 59.57 -3.91
CA ARG A 341 -21.62 58.72 -5.09
C ARG A 341 -20.17 58.71 -5.59
N GLY A 342 -19.35 59.73 -5.33
CA GLY A 342 -17.94 59.76 -5.73
C GLY A 342 -16.97 59.24 -4.66
N ASP A 343 -17.07 59.80 -3.45
CA ASP A 343 -15.99 59.64 -2.45
C ASP A 343 -16.10 58.35 -1.63
N ILE A 344 -17.30 57.75 -1.53
CA ILE A 344 -17.50 56.48 -0.82
C ILE A 344 -16.92 55.31 -1.61
N ALA A 345 -16.98 55.33 -2.95
CA ALA A 345 -16.35 54.30 -3.77
C ALA A 345 -14.82 54.31 -3.61
N ALA A 346 -14.22 55.51 -3.52
CA ALA A 346 -12.79 55.67 -3.27
C ALA A 346 -12.40 55.26 -1.83
N ALA A 347 -13.20 55.60 -0.82
CA ALA A 347 -12.96 55.20 0.57
C ALA A 347 -13.12 53.69 0.78
N VAL A 348 -14.15 53.06 0.19
CA VAL A 348 -14.37 51.61 0.24
C VAL A 348 -13.26 50.86 -0.50
N ALA A 349 -12.79 51.37 -1.64
CA ALA A 349 -11.63 50.81 -2.32
C ALA A 349 -10.33 50.95 -1.50
N GLY A 350 -10.15 52.08 -0.80
CA GLY A 350 -9.03 52.30 0.12
C GLY A 350 -9.03 51.33 1.31
N GLU A 351 -10.20 51.14 1.94
CA GLU A 351 -10.40 50.24 3.07
C GLU A 351 -10.20 48.76 2.66
N ALA A 352 -10.72 48.36 1.49
CA ALA A 352 -10.51 47.01 0.95
C ALA A 352 -9.02 46.72 0.69
N THR A 353 -8.29 47.70 0.17
CA THR A 353 -6.83 47.63 -0.05
C THR A 353 -6.06 47.56 1.27
N ALA A 354 -6.48 48.31 2.29
CA ALA A 354 -5.90 48.25 3.63
C ALA A 354 -6.12 46.88 4.30
N ARG A 355 -7.32 46.31 4.15
CA ARG A 355 -7.66 44.98 4.68
C ARG A 355 -6.87 43.86 4.00
N GLN A 356 -6.69 43.92 2.68
CA GLN A 356 -5.82 42.98 1.96
C GLN A 356 -4.35 43.07 2.41
N ARG A 357 -3.83 44.28 2.66
CA ARG A 357 -2.49 44.46 3.24
C ARG A 357 -2.38 43.86 4.64
N ALA A 358 -3.37 44.07 5.50
CA ALA A 358 -3.39 43.48 6.84
C ALA A 358 -3.39 41.95 6.80
N ILE A 359 -4.19 41.34 5.92
CA ILE A 359 -4.23 39.88 5.73
C ILE A 359 -2.90 39.35 5.17
N SER A 360 -2.27 40.07 4.24
CA SER A 360 -0.95 39.71 3.69
C SER A 360 0.15 39.76 4.75
N ASN A 361 0.13 40.80 5.60
CA ASN A 361 1.06 40.94 6.72
C ASN A 361 0.85 39.86 7.78
N LEU A 362 -0.41 39.49 8.07
CA LEU A 362 -0.72 38.39 8.98
C LEU A 362 -0.22 37.05 8.43
N ARG A 363 -0.39 36.79 7.13
CA ARG A 363 0.15 35.60 6.45
C ARG A 363 1.68 35.56 6.47
N SER A 364 2.35 36.70 6.28
CA SER A 364 3.81 36.81 6.40
C SER A 364 4.29 36.59 7.84
N ALA A 365 3.58 37.12 8.84
CA ALA A 365 3.89 36.92 10.25
C ALA A 365 3.69 35.45 10.69
N ILE A 366 2.62 34.80 10.21
CA ILE A 366 2.38 33.36 10.42
C ILE A 366 3.45 32.52 9.70
N GLY A 367 3.86 32.91 8.49
CA GLY A 367 4.98 32.28 7.79
C GLY A 367 6.32 32.43 8.53
N GLY A 368 6.55 33.57 9.18
CA GLY A 368 7.72 33.83 10.01
C GLY A 368 7.73 33.06 11.35
N MET A 369 6.55 32.80 11.93
CA MET A 369 6.44 32.01 13.17
C MET A 369 6.58 30.49 12.96
N ILE A 370 6.44 29.99 11.72
CA ILE A 370 6.57 28.57 11.37
C ILE A 370 8.02 28.21 10.93
N SER A 371 8.98 29.13 11.01
CA SER A 371 10.39 28.83 10.78
C SER A 371 11.31 29.43 11.85
N PRO A 372 11.62 28.69 12.93
CA PRO A 372 12.88 28.89 13.61
C PRO A 372 13.98 28.03 12.95
N SER A 373 15.17 28.63 12.88
CA SER A 373 16.49 28.09 12.52
C SER A 373 16.78 27.78 11.04
N ASN A 374 17.28 28.78 10.32
CA ASN A 374 18.35 28.58 9.32
C ASN A 374 19.32 29.78 9.20
N ALA A 375 19.38 30.67 10.20
CA ALA A 375 20.26 31.83 10.18
C ALA A 375 21.68 31.58 10.74
N ALA A 376 22.05 30.33 11.02
CA ALA A 376 23.39 30.02 11.50
C ALA A 376 23.93 28.80 10.74
N LEU A 377 24.60 29.08 9.61
CA LEU A 377 25.87 28.47 9.20
C LEU A 377 26.22 29.05 7.83
N GLY A 378 27.08 30.07 7.84
CA GLY A 378 27.84 30.43 6.66
C GLY A 378 28.81 29.29 6.35
N GLN A 379 28.59 28.59 5.25
CA GLN A 379 29.64 27.85 4.55
C GLN A 379 29.43 28.00 3.05
N THR A 380 30.32 28.80 2.47
CA THR A 380 30.75 28.71 1.08
C THR A 380 31.44 27.36 0.90
N SER A 381 30.89 26.46 0.09
CA SER A 381 31.67 25.38 -0.50
C SER A 381 31.12 25.00 -1.86
N ASP A 382 32.02 25.09 -2.83
CA ASP A 382 31.94 24.65 -4.21
C ASP A 382 31.16 23.36 -4.44
N PHE A 383 30.35 23.37 -5.50
CA PHE A 383 30.00 22.16 -6.24
C PHE A 383 30.32 22.37 -7.72
N SER A 384 31.61 22.24 -8.05
CA SER A 384 32.05 21.88 -9.38
C SER A 384 31.94 20.36 -9.53
N GLY A 385 31.14 19.90 -10.49
CA GLY A 385 31.22 18.55 -11.01
C GLY A 385 29.94 17.74 -10.89
N LEU A 386 29.04 17.89 -11.85
CA LEU A 386 28.33 16.74 -12.43
C LEU A 386 27.79 17.09 -13.82
N THR A 387 28.58 16.74 -14.84
CA THR A 387 28.15 16.63 -16.22
C THR A 387 27.34 15.33 -16.36
N THR A 388 26.01 15.46 -16.47
CA THR A 388 25.16 14.38 -17.00
C THR A 388 24.16 14.98 -17.99
N SER A 389 24.40 14.67 -19.27
CA SER A 389 23.45 14.86 -20.36
C SER A 389 22.25 13.94 -20.16
N VAL A 390 21.09 14.51 -19.88
CA VAL A 390 19.80 13.82 -20.04
C VAL A 390 18.84 14.80 -20.71
N GLY A 391 18.40 14.44 -21.92
CA GLY A 391 17.43 15.19 -22.69
C GLY A 391 16.08 15.19 -21.97
N TYR A 392 15.65 16.37 -21.53
CA TYR A 392 14.28 16.61 -21.13
C TYR A 392 13.52 17.27 -22.28
N THR A 393 12.51 16.59 -22.79
CA THR A 393 11.42 17.23 -23.54
C THR A 393 10.56 17.99 -22.53
N ALA A 394 10.81 19.29 -22.35
CA ALA A 394 9.97 20.15 -21.52
C ALA A 394 8.81 20.72 -22.36
N ARG A 395 7.57 20.59 -21.86
CA ARG A 395 6.41 21.35 -22.36
C ARG A 395 6.55 22.81 -21.91
N ALA A 396 6.45 23.75 -22.83
CA ALA A 396 6.36 25.17 -22.52
C ALA A 396 4.93 25.51 -22.05
N TYR A 397 4.80 26.13 -20.87
CA TYR A 397 3.58 26.84 -20.50
C TYR A 397 3.75 28.30 -20.97
N ALA A 398 3.05 28.67 -22.04
CA ALA A 398 2.87 30.08 -22.42
C ALA A 398 1.81 30.72 -21.52
N LEU A 399 1.98 31.99 -21.17
CA LEU A 399 0.96 32.79 -20.46
C LEU A 399 -0.39 32.67 -21.20
N GLN A 400 -1.38 32.10 -20.52
CA GLN A 400 -2.68 31.75 -21.11
C GLN A 400 -3.76 32.83 -20.86
N ALA A 401 -3.39 34.11 -20.87
CA ALA A 401 -4.33 35.21 -20.73
C ALA A 401 -4.28 36.11 -21.98
N PRO A 402 -5.39 36.31 -22.71
CA PRO A 402 -5.42 37.25 -23.83
C PRO A 402 -5.23 38.69 -23.34
N ILE A 403 -4.34 39.44 -23.98
CA ILE A 403 -4.21 40.89 -23.79
C ILE A 403 -5.35 41.55 -24.57
N THR A 404 -6.49 41.76 -23.91
CA THR A 404 -7.73 42.27 -24.52
C THR A 404 -7.74 43.80 -24.72
N SER A 405 -6.74 44.52 -24.20
CA SER A 405 -6.56 45.96 -24.38
C SER A 405 -5.08 46.28 -24.58
N SER A 406 -4.76 47.31 -25.38
CA SER A 406 -3.37 47.72 -25.63
C SER A 406 -2.66 48.05 -24.32
N GLY A 407 -1.45 47.54 -24.13
CA GLY A 407 -0.70 47.72 -22.88
C GLY A 407 0.80 47.70 -23.09
N THR A 408 1.53 48.34 -22.18
CA THR A 408 2.99 48.44 -22.22
C THR A 408 3.61 47.36 -21.35
N LEU A 409 4.41 46.47 -21.94
CA LEU A 409 5.16 45.47 -21.20
C LEU A 409 6.34 46.14 -20.51
N THR A 410 6.28 46.27 -19.18
CA THR A 410 7.37 46.78 -18.35
C THR A 410 7.85 45.68 -17.40
N ASN A 411 9.11 45.28 -17.54
CA ASN A 411 9.80 44.17 -16.84
C ASN A 411 9.52 42.75 -17.39
N LEU A 412 10.49 42.23 -18.14
CA LEU A 412 10.52 40.86 -18.64
C LEU A 412 11.66 40.07 -17.99
N ARG A 413 11.36 38.91 -17.41
CA ARG A 413 12.39 37.97 -16.92
C ARG A 413 12.50 36.76 -17.84
N LEU A 414 13.73 36.44 -18.25
CA LEU A 414 14.05 35.32 -19.13
C LEU A 414 15.13 34.44 -18.48
N TYR A 415 14.94 33.12 -18.52
CA TYR A 415 15.96 32.15 -18.09
C TYR A 415 16.58 31.45 -19.30
N SER A 416 17.91 31.41 -19.38
CA SER A 416 18.64 30.68 -20.43
C SER A 416 19.46 29.54 -19.83
N ARG A 417 19.38 28.35 -20.42
CA ARG A 417 20.25 27.20 -20.10
C ARG A 417 21.49 27.13 -20.98
N ASN A 418 21.64 28.01 -21.96
CA ASN A 418 22.82 28.00 -22.82
C ASN A 418 24.05 28.43 -22.03
N THR A 419 25.20 27.83 -22.33
CA THR A 419 26.48 28.13 -21.68
C THR A 419 27.13 29.41 -22.24
N ALA A 420 26.66 29.91 -23.39
CA ALA A 420 27.08 31.17 -23.98
C ALA A 420 25.89 32.15 -24.08
N PRO A 421 26.14 33.49 -23.99
CA PRO A 421 25.10 34.49 -24.17
C PRO A 421 24.43 34.41 -25.56
N LEU A 422 23.11 34.60 -25.59
CA LEU A 422 22.34 34.70 -26.83
C LEU A 422 22.03 36.16 -27.15
N SER A 423 22.36 36.62 -28.35
CA SER A 423 21.91 37.93 -28.85
C SER A 423 20.62 37.79 -29.67
N GLY A 424 19.64 38.64 -29.38
CA GLY A 424 18.35 38.64 -30.07
C GLY A 424 17.60 39.94 -29.88
N ASN A 425 16.33 39.96 -30.29
CA ASN A 425 15.38 41.04 -30.06
C ASN A 425 14.14 40.49 -29.34
N ILE A 426 13.61 41.23 -28.37
CA ILE A 426 12.22 41.06 -27.91
C ILE A 426 11.35 41.85 -28.87
N VAL A 427 10.35 41.20 -29.46
CA VAL A 427 9.52 41.76 -30.53
C VAL A 427 8.05 41.68 -30.16
N ALA A 428 7.31 42.75 -30.43
CA ALA A 428 5.86 42.79 -30.41
C ALA A 428 5.32 42.68 -31.84
N TRP A 429 4.31 41.84 -32.02
CA TRP A 429 3.60 41.65 -33.28
C TRP A 429 2.12 41.98 -33.14
N SER A 430 1.52 42.51 -34.21
CA SER A 430 0.07 42.56 -34.38
C SER A 430 -0.38 41.40 -35.29
N TYR A 431 -1.61 40.91 -35.08
CA TYR A 431 -2.23 39.91 -35.95
C TYR A 431 -3.47 40.50 -36.62
N SER A 432 -3.45 40.64 -37.93
CA SER A 432 -4.60 41.10 -38.72
C SER A 432 -4.64 40.40 -40.07
N GLY A 433 -5.82 39.92 -40.47
CA GLY A 433 -6.02 39.30 -41.79
C GLY A 433 -5.19 38.04 -42.06
N GLY A 434 -4.80 37.29 -41.02
CA GLY A 434 -3.98 36.08 -41.19
C GLY A 434 -2.47 36.30 -41.21
N VAL A 435 -2.01 37.55 -41.07
CA VAL A 435 -0.59 37.93 -41.14
C VAL A 435 -0.13 38.47 -39.78
N LEU A 436 1.06 38.04 -39.35
CA LEU A 436 1.77 38.64 -38.21
C LEU A 436 2.70 39.75 -38.73
N THR A 437 2.49 40.97 -38.26
CA THR A 437 3.33 42.13 -38.60
C THR A 437 4.12 42.56 -37.38
N GLN A 438 5.44 42.72 -37.53
CA GLN A 438 6.30 43.20 -36.45
C GLN A 438 6.07 44.70 -36.23
N GLU A 439 5.66 45.08 -35.02
CA GLU A 439 5.38 46.47 -34.66
C GLU A 439 6.60 47.15 -34.05
N LYS A 440 7.27 46.48 -33.10
CA LYS A 440 8.41 47.05 -32.37
C LYS A 440 9.37 45.95 -31.92
N ALA A 441 10.67 46.22 -31.99
CA ALA A 441 11.72 45.30 -31.55
C ALA A 441 12.73 46.01 -30.64
N MET A 442 13.14 45.31 -29.59
CA MET A 442 14.16 45.78 -28.65
C MET A 442 15.31 44.76 -28.58
N PRO A 443 16.55 45.13 -28.92
CA PRO A 443 17.69 44.22 -28.82
C PRO A 443 17.97 43.84 -27.36
N VAL A 444 18.28 42.57 -27.14
CA VAL A 444 18.65 41.99 -25.84
C VAL A 444 19.78 40.97 -25.98
N THR A 445 20.60 40.90 -24.94
CA THR A 445 21.56 39.82 -24.74
C THR A 445 21.12 39.00 -23.52
N ILE A 446 20.86 37.71 -23.71
CA ILE A 446 20.40 36.79 -22.67
C ILE A 446 21.58 35.93 -22.23
N ASN A 447 22.12 36.21 -21.05
CA ASN A 447 23.22 35.45 -20.47
C ASN A 447 22.73 34.11 -19.89
N PRO A 448 23.63 33.13 -19.67
CA PRO A 448 23.30 31.91 -18.92
C PRO A 448 22.66 32.25 -17.56
N GLY A 449 21.55 31.62 -17.19
CA GLY A 449 20.81 31.89 -15.95
C GLY A 449 19.63 32.86 -16.11
N TYR A 450 19.18 33.46 -15.00
CA TYR A 450 18.06 34.40 -14.97
C TYR A 450 18.51 35.82 -15.38
N ASN A 451 17.80 36.40 -16.34
CA ASN A 451 18.00 37.76 -16.84
C ASN A 451 16.72 38.56 -16.63
N SER A 452 16.84 39.81 -16.22
CA SER A 452 15.72 40.75 -16.12
C SER A 452 15.96 41.92 -17.06
N PHE A 453 14.95 42.27 -17.85
CA PHE A 453 14.99 43.38 -18.79
C PHE A 453 13.88 44.36 -18.46
N ASN A 454 14.22 45.63 -18.29
CA ASN A 454 13.23 46.70 -18.26
C ASN A 454 12.87 47.01 -19.71
N VAL A 455 11.75 46.46 -20.17
CA VAL A 455 11.25 46.68 -21.52
C VAL A 455 10.25 47.84 -21.48
N ASP A 456 10.18 48.64 -22.54
CA ASP A 456 9.12 49.63 -22.76
C ASP A 456 8.51 49.41 -24.15
N LEU A 457 7.77 48.31 -24.25
CA LEU A 457 7.22 47.79 -25.50
C LEU A 457 5.70 47.86 -25.44
N GLU A 458 5.12 48.77 -26.23
CA GLU A 458 3.68 48.82 -26.44
C GLU A 458 3.23 47.60 -27.24
N VAL A 459 2.26 46.87 -26.70
CA VAL A 459 1.62 45.72 -27.34
C VAL A 459 0.18 46.13 -27.66
N PRO A 460 -0.20 46.24 -28.95
CA PRO A 460 -1.56 46.56 -29.33
C PRO A 460 -2.55 45.45 -28.90
N ALA A 461 -3.82 45.80 -28.73
CA ALA A 461 -4.86 44.83 -28.36
C ALA A 461 -4.91 43.68 -29.38
N GLY A 462 -4.85 42.43 -28.92
CA GLY A 462 -4.77 41.24 -29.79
C GLY A 462 -3.37 40.96 -30.37
N GLY A 463 -2.34 41.72 -29.99
CA GLY A 463 -0.94 41.47 -30.35
C GLY A 463 -0.28 40.35 -29.53
N ALA A 464 0.89 39.90 -30.00
CA ALA A 464 1.73 38.89 -29.34
C ALA A 464 3.14 39.44 -29.06
N VAL A 465 3.81 38.89 -28.05
CA VAL A 465 5.22 39.21 -27.73
C VAL A 465 6.05 37.94 -27.75
N GLY A 466 7.30 38.05 -28.19
CA GLY A 466 8.22 36.92 -28.24
C GLY A 466 9.65 37.35 -28.47
N VAL A 467 10.54 36.38 -28.53
CA VAL A 467 11.99 36.62 -28.62
C VAL A 467 12.50 36.03 -29.91
N VAL A 468 13.16 36.86 -30.72
CA VAL A 468 13.79 36.49 -31.97
C VAL A 468 15.30 36.52 -31.76
N THR A 469 15.95 35.37 -31.75
CA THR A 469 17.42 35.31 -31.81
C THR A 469 17.86 35.22 -33.26
N THR A 470 19.16 35.42 -33.52
CA THR A 470 19.74 35.29 -34.87
C THR A 470 19.54 33.91 -35.50
N THR A 471 19.17 32.89 -34.72
CA THR A 471 19.02 31.49 -35.18
C THR A 471 17.65 30.88 -34.87
N SER A 472 16.75 31.56 -34.15
CA SER A 472 15.47 30.97 -33.71
C SER A 472 14.40 32.02 -33.39
N LEU A 473 13.13 31.72 -33.69
CA LEU A 473 11.96 32.51 -33.30
C LEU A 473 11.15 31.72 -32.26
N LEU A 474 10.97 32.27 -31.04
CA LEU A 474 10.04 31.73 -30.04
C LEU A 474 8.82 32.66 -29.89
N LEU A 475 7.63 32.16 -30.25
CA LEU A 475 6.35 32.84 -30.07
C LEU A 475 5.56 32.22 -28.90
N GLY A 476 5.01 33.07 -28.02
CA GLY A 476 3.96 32.68 -27.07
C GLY A 476 2.59 33.10 -27.61
N GLN A 477 1.64 32.17 -27.74
CA GLN A 477 0.31 32.46 -28.30
C GLN A 477 -0.66 32.90 -27.19
N ALA A 478 -1.35 34.03 -27.41
CA ALA A 478 -2.50 34.47 -26.60
C ALA A 478 -3.78 33.80 -27.13
N GLY A 479 -4.57 33.16 -26.25
CA GLY A 479 -5.69 32.30 -26.64
C GLY A 479 -6.88 33.02 -27.28
N GLY A 480 -7.47 32.42 -28.32
CA GLY A 480 -8.70 32.93 -28.95
C GLY A 480 -9.22 32.23 -30.22
N VAL A 481 -8.63 31.12 -30.70
CA VAL A 481 -9.20 30.34 -31.83
C VAL A 481 -9.15 28.85 -31.49
N PRO A 482 -10.28 28.14 -31.45
CA PRO A 482 -10.29 26.69 -31.29
C PRO A 482 -9.85 26.04 -32.62
N ASP A 483 -8.86 25.14 -32.55
CA ASP A 483 -8.41 24.22 -33.60
C ASP A 483 -7.34 24.68 -34.63
N ALA A 484 -6.10 24.96 -34.18
CA ALA A 484 -4.92 24.88 -35.06
C ALA A 484 -3.65 24.38 -34.32
N PRO A 485 -2.92 23.37 -34.84
CA PRO A 485 -1.67 22.90 -34.23
C PRO A 485 -0.46 23.76 -34.63
N PHE A 486 0.52 23.85 -33.73
CA PHE A 486 1.79 24.61 -33.77
C PHE A 486 2.35 24.95 -35.17
N LEU A 487 2.53 26.26 -35.41
CA LEU A 487 3.21 26.84 -36.58
C LEU A 487 4.73 26.93 -36.36
N TYR A 488 5.53 26.47 -37.32
CA TYR A 488 6.98 26.67 -37.37
C TYR A 488 7.33 27.50 -38.61
N PHE A 489 8.18 28.52 -38.46
CA PHE A 489 8.72 29.29 -39.59
C PHE A 489 10.21 29.00 -39.74
N GLN A 490 10.65 28.69 -40.96
CA GLN A 490 12.07 28.61 -41.31
C GLN A 490 12.47 29.89 -42.05
N ASN A 491 13.41 30.61 -41.44
CA ASN A 491 14.31 31.63 -41.97
C ASN A 491 13.90 32.37 -43.26
N ALA A 492 13.41 33.60 -43.11
CA ALA A 492 13.63 34.68 -44.07
C ALA A 492 13.67 36.02 -43.32
N VAL A 493 14.70 36.81 -43.59
CA VAL A 493 14.85 38.18 -43.09
C VAL A 493 13.80 39.04 -43.78
N GLY A 494 12.64 39.23 -43.15
CA GLY A 494 11.52 40.01 -43.66
C GLY A 494 10.50 40.34 -42.56
N THR A 495 9.79 41.45 -42.72
CA THR A 495 8.90 42.05 -41.70
C THR A 495 7.47 41.46 -41.64
N SER A 496 7.19 40.39 -42.41
CA SER A 496 5.85 39.76 -42.52
C SER A 496 5.93 38.29 -42.94
N PHE A 497 5.05 37.41 -42.42
CA PHE A 497 5.04 35.97 -42.71
C PHE A 497 3.61 35.41 -42.98
N THR A 498 3.51 34.36 -43.81
CA THR A 498 2.26 33.64 -44.17
C THR A 498 2.37 32.14 -43.81
N PRO A 499 1.32 31.46 -43.27
CA PRO A 499 1.40 30.06 -42.82
C PRO A 499 1.65 29.02 -43.93
N VAL A 500 2.40 27.94 -43.64
CA VAL A 500 2.61 26.78 -44.55
C VAL A 500 2.19 25.47 -43.85
N SER A 501 1.58 24.53 -44.60
CA SER A 501 1.10 23.23 -44.09
C SER A 501 2.20 22.16 -43.98
N ASN A 502 1.96 21.16 -43.13
CA ASN A 502 2.97 20.42 -42.37
C ASN A 502 3.39 19.08 -43.04
N SER A 503 4.59 18.99 -43.63
CA SER A 503 5.23 17.71 -44.00
C SER A 503 6.77 17.78 -43.97
N GLY A 504 7.37 17.41 -42.83
CA GLY A 504 8.80 17.09 -42.72
C GLY A 504 9.48 17.60 -41.45
N ARG A 505 9.89 16.71 -40.53
CA ARG A 505 10.65 17.07 -39.33
C ARG A 505 12.14 16.74 -39.50
N GLY A 506 12.97 17.78 -39.57
CA GLY A 506 14.41 17.72 -39.32
C GLY A 506 14.75 18.39 -37.98
N ALA A 507 15.75 17.87 -37.27
CA ALA A 507 16.12 18.27 -35.91
C ALA A 507 16.57 19.73 -35.79
N MET A 508 16.01 20.48 -34.82
CA MET A 508 16.53 21.78 -34.35
C MET A 508 16.83 21.74 -32.86
N LEU A 509 17.94 22.39 -32.48
CA LEU A 509 18.48 22.56 -31.14
C LEU A 509 17.49 23.29 -30.21
N ALA A 510 17.15 22.67 -29.07
CA ALA A 510 16.21 23.21 -28.11
C ALA A 510 16.88 24.21 -27.14
N ALA A 511 16.49 25.49 -27.19
CA ALA A 511 16.69 26.45 -26.11
C ALA A 511 15.37 26.63 -25.32
N SER A 512 15.40 26.42 -24.00
CA SER A 512 14.22 26.58 -23.12
C SER A 512 14.23 27.95 -22.44
N VAL A 513 13.14 28.72 -22.56
CA VAL A 513 12.95 30.01 -21.86
C VAL A 513 11.62 29.99 -21.11
N THR A 514 11.62 30.39 -19.83
CA THR A 514 10.42 30.42 -18.96
C THR A 514 10.00 31.85 -18.66
N PHE A 515 8.71 32.16 -18.73
CA PHE A 515 8.13 33.49 -18.48
C PHE A 515 7.30 33.49 -17.18
N SER A 516 7.32 34.60 -16.42
CA SER A 516 6.37 34.87 -15.34
C SER A 516 5.97 36.34 -15.33
N ALA A 517 4.67 36.63 -15.33
CA ALA A 517 4.13 37.98 -15.12
C ALA A 517 3.01 37.91 -14.05
N GLU A 518 2.91 38.93 -13.19
CA GLU A 518 1.93 39.02 -12.11
C GLU A 518 0.72 39.86 -12.56
N THR A 519 -0.49 39.29 -12.45
CA THR A 519 -1.74 40.07 -12.52
C THR A 519 -2.80 39.48 -11.57
N ILE A 520 -3.61 40.36 -10.98
CA ILE A 520 -4.50 40.14 -9.82
C ILE A 520 -5.97 39.94 -10.27
N THR A 521 -6.56 38.75 -9.99
CA THR A 521 -7.97 38.29 -9.65
C THR A 521 -9.25 39.00 -10.23
N PRO A 522 -10.47 38.37 -10.28
CA PRO A 522 -10.92 37.09 -9.70
C PRO A 522 -11.67 36.11 -10.66
N ARG A 523 -11.84 34.85 -10.23
CA ARG A 523 -12.56 33.80 -10.98
C ARG A 523 -13.78 33.29 -10.21
N LEU A 524 -14.86 33.12 -10.97
CA LEU A 524 -16.19 32.61 -10.66
C LEU A 524 -16.23 31.07 -10.82
N ASP A 525 -17.00 30.37 -9.99
CA ASP A 525 -17.27 28.92 -10.09
C ASP A 525 -18.22 28.60 -11.24
N VAL A 526 -17.88 27.58 -12.06
CA VAL A 526 -18.84 26.77 -12.85
C VAL A 526 -18.29 25.34 -13.01
N LEU A 527 -19.14 24.35 -12.70
CA LEU A 527 -19.05 22.91 -13.00
C LEU A 527 -19.30 22.64 -14.49
N GLU A 528 -18.59 21.69 -15.12
CA GLU A 528 -19.17 20.82 -16.17
C GLU A 528 -18.26 19.61 -16.51
N ASP A 529 -18.93 18.58 -17.03
CA ASP A 529 -18.60 17.16 -17.05
C ASP A 529 -17.63 16.66 -18.16
N ALA A 530 -17.32 15.37 -18.04
CA ALA A 530 -16.42 14.50 -18.80
C ALA A 530 -16.59 14.42 -20.33
N VAL A 531 -15.46 14.23 -21.06
CA VAL A 531 -15.35 13.44 -22.32
C VAL A 531 -13.90 12.89 -22.50
N ASP A 532 -13.84 11.56 -22.66
CA ASP A 532 -12.91 10.63 -23.35
C ASP A 532 -11.40 10.93 -23.59
N ALA A 533 -10.58 9.98 -23.12
CA ALA A 533 -9.24 9.71 -23.64
C ALA A 533 -9.00 8.20 -23.77
N ASP A 534 -9.23 7.64 -24.97
CA ASP A 534 -8.65 6.34 -25.33
C ASP A 534 -8.45 6.21 -26.86
N SER A 535 -7.27 6.59 -27.36
CA SER A 535 -6.90 6.41 -28.78
C SER A 535 -5.45 5.98 -29.02
N ALA A 536 -4.71 5.59 -27.97
CA ALA A 536 -3.30 5.23 -28.08
C ALA A 536 -3.04 3.73 -28.39
N LEU A 537 -4.01 2.84 -28.17
CA LEU A 537 -3.85 1.39 -28.37
C LEU A 537 -4.09 0.92 -29.82
N LEU A 538 -4.80 1.68 -30.64
CA LEU A 538 -5.15 1.26 -32.00
C LEU A 538 -3.97 1.41 -32.99
N TRP A 539 -3.07 2.37 -32.76
CA TRP A 539 -1.97 2.67 -33.70
C TRP A 539 -0.72 1.78 -33.52
N SER A 540 -0.49 1.21 -32.35
CA SER A 540 0.64 0.29 -32.12
C SER A 540 0.39 -1.11 -32.69
N PHE A 541 -0.88 -1.52 -32.82
CA PHE A 541 -1.27 -2.81 -33.39
C PHE A 541 -1.15 -2.84 -34.93
N ILE A 542 -1.51 -1.73 -35.62
CA ILE A 542 -1.39 -1.60 -37.08
C ILE A 542 0.08 -1.55 -37.54
N ALA A 543 0.97 -0.97 -36.72
CA ALA A 543 2.40 -0.90 -37.02
C ALA A 543 3.11 -2.28 -36.93
N LYS A 544 2.68 -3.14 -36.00
CA LYS A 544 3.25 -4.51 -35.85
C LYS A 544 2.78 -5.48 -36.95
N GLN A 545 1.56 -5.31 -37.45
CA GLN A 545 1.01 -6.12 -38.55
C GLN A 545 1.73 -5.88 -39.89
N ARG A 546 2.12 -4.64 -40.20
CA ARG A 546 2.92 -4.32 -41.40
C ARG A 546 4.33 -4.94 -41.39
N GLN A 547 4.87 -5.26 -40.22
CA GLN A 547 6.21 -5.83 -40.09
C GLN A 547 6.22 -7.38 -40.22
N ILE A 548 5.07 -8.04 -40.09
CA ILE A 548 4.97 -9.52 -40.10
C ILE A 548 4.56 -10.08 -41.48
N TYR A 549 3.85 -9.32 -42.33
CA TYR A 549 3.32 -9.82 -43.61
C TYR A 549 3.91 -9.16 -44.88
N GLY A 550 5.15 -8.69 -44.79
CA GLY A 550 5.88 -8.10 -45.91
C GLY A 550 6.40 -9.11 -46.94
N GLN A 551 5.55 -9.99 -47.50
CA GLN A 551 5.79 -10.64 -48.80
C GLN A 551 4.47 -10.85 -49.54
N SER A 552 4.40 -10.34 -50.77
CA SER A 552 3.25 -10.45 -51.68
C SER A 552 2.98 -11.91 -52.06
N ALA A 553 1.88 -12.47 -51.56
CA ALA A 553 1.32 -13.70 -52.09
C ALA A 553 0.48 -13.39 -53.34
N ASP A 554 0.80 -14.06 -54.45
CA ASP A 554 0.10 -14.00 -55.72
C ASP A 554 -1.33 -14.57 -55.59
N MET A 555 -2.34 -13.79 -56.00
CA MET A 555 -3.77 -14.19 -55.98
C MET A 555 -4.35 -14.21 -57.40
N SER A 556 -3.64 -14.82 -58.35
CA SER A 556 -4.02 -14.90 -59.78
C SER A 556 -5.13 -15.91 -60.12
N GLY A 557 -5.85 -16.47 -59.14
CA GLY A 557 -6.80 -17.58 -59.35
C GLY A 557 -8.31 -17.29 -59.26
N LEU A 558 -8.76 -16.02 -59.24
CA LEU A 558 -10.20 -15.71 -59.09
C LEU A 558 -10.94 -15.59 -60.44
N PRO A 559 -12.15 -16.17 -60.59
CA PRO A 559 -12.95 -16.06 -61.81
C PRO A 559 -13.30 -14.59 -62.15
N ALA A 560 -13.16 -14.23 -63.42
CA ALA A 560 -13.16 -12.85 -63.91
C ALA A 560 -14.50 -12.07 -63.88
N SER A 561 -15.50 -12.46 -63.09
CA SER A 561 -16.83 -11.81 -63.10
C SER A 561 -17.18 -10.92 -61.91
N THR A 562 -16.26 -10.66 -60.98
CA THR A 562 -16.47 -9.69 -59.87
C THR A 562 -15.24 -8.81 -59.61
N ALA A 563 -14.77 -8.13 -60.64
CA ALA A 563 -13.75 -7.08 -60.49
C ALA A 563 -14.41 -5.73 -60.13
N LYS A 564 -14.55 -5.46 -58.81
CA LYS A 564 -14.40 -4.15 -58.14
C LYS A 564 -14.81 -4.27 -56.66
N GLY A 565 -13.80 -4.35 -55.80
CA GLY A 565 -13.96 -4.35 -54.35
C GLY A 565 -12.99 -5.35 -53.72
N ALA A 566 -11.87 -4.87 -53.19
CA ALA A 566 -10.99 -5.70 -52.39
C ALA A 566 -11.77 -6.18 -51.16
N ALA A 567 -12.00 -7.50 -51.04
CA ALA A 567 -12.54 -8.09 -49.83
C ALA A 567 -11.50 -7.93 -48.72
N VAL A 568 -11.67 -6.91 -47.88
CA VAL A 568 -10.87 -6.73 -46.66
C VAL A 568 -11.39 -7.75 -45.64
N MET A 569 -10.51 -8.64 -45.18
CA MET A 569 -10.79 -9.60 -44.12
C MET A 569 -10.88 -8.82 -42.79
N VAL A 570 -12.05 -8.75 -42.16
CA VAL A 570 -12.29 -7.87 -40.98
C VAL A 570 -12.04 -8.60 -39.64
N ALA A 571 -11.71 -9.88 -39.62
CA ALA A 571 -11.43 -10.62 -38.37
C ALA A 571 -10.42 -11.77 -38.59
N PRO A 572 -9.64 -12.17 -37.57
CA PRO A 572 -8.69 -13.28 -37.69
C PRO A 572 -9.43 -14.59 -38.02
N ALA A 573 -8.97 -15.29 -39.04
CA ALA A 573 -9.51 -16.59 -39.42
C ALA A 573 -9.12 -17.63 -38.35
N MET A 574 -10.11 -18.21 -37.68
CA MET A 574 -9.87 -19.22 -36.64
C MET A 574 -9.71 -20.59 -37.30
N ARG A 575 -8.59 -21.27 -37.05
CA ARG A 575 -8.39 -22.66 -37.50
C ARG A 575 -9.20 -23.60 -36.63
N VAL A 576 -10.07 -24.39 -37.25
CA VAL A 576 -10.86 -25.41 -36.57
C VAL A 576 -10.01 -26.66 -36.38
N THR A 577 -9.94 -27.20 -35.16
CA THR A 577 -9.10 -28.37 -34.84
C THR A 577 -9.82 -29.70 -34.98
N ASP A 578 -11.16 -29.69 -34.96
CA ASP A 578 -12.00 -30.90 -35.01
C ASP A 578 -13.24 -30.66 -35.89
N ASP A 579 -13.72 -31.70 -36.57
CA ASP A 579 -14.91 -31.59 -37.41
C ASP A 579 -16.11 -31.12 -36.57
N CYS A 580 -16.75 -30.02 -37.00
CA CYS A 580 -17.89 -29.44 -36.29
C CYS A 580 -18.91 -28.85 -37.27
N THR A 581 -20.09 -28.50 -36.76
CA THR A 581 -21.08 -27.73 -37.52
C THR A 581 -21.29 -26.40 -36.82
N LEU A 582 -21.12 -25.30 -37.55
CA LEU A 582 -21.47 -23.98 -37.06
C LEU A 582 -22.99 -23.84 -37.06
N VAL A 583 -23.61 -23.99 -35.90
CA VAL A 583 -25.07 -23.95 -35.75
C VAL A 583 -25.56 -22.51 -35.62
N ARG A 584 -24.91 -21.68 -34.80
CA ARG A 584 -25.36 -20.31 -34.51
C ARG A 584 -24.24 -19.29 -34.53
N LEU A 585 -24.57 -18.12 -35.07
CA LEU A 585 -23.68 -16.97 -35.22
C LEU A 585 -24.35 -15.70 -34.68
N ARG A 586 -23.67 -14.99 -33.78
CA ARG A 586 -24.13 -13.72 -33.22
C ARG A 586 -23.25 -12.58 -33.73
N ILE A 587 -23.87 -11.59 -34.37
CA ILE A 587 -23.19 -10.45 -35.02
C ILE A 587 -23.89 -9.15 -34.65
N VAL A 588 -23.13 -8.14 -34.25
CA VAL A 588 -23.65 -6.76 -34.14
C VAL A 588 -23.29 -6.00 -35.41
N ALA A 589 -24.29 -5.49 -36.11
CA ALA A 589 -24.14 -4.68 -37.33
C ALA A 589 -24.53 -3.23 -37.05
N THR A 590 -23.79 -2.26 -37.61
CA THR A 590 -24.12 -0.83 -37.49
C THR A 590 -25.13 -0.35 -38.53
N SER A 591 -25.40 -1.14 -39.57
CA SER A 591 -26.35 -0.85 -40.64
C SER A 591 -26.92 -2.13 -41.27
N ASN A 592 -28.04 -2.03 -41.98
CA ASN A 592 -28.63 -3.18 -42.69
C ASN A 592 -27.78 -3.54 -43.92
N HIS A 593 -27.22 -4.75 -43.95
CA HIS A 593 -26.43 -5.25 -45.08
C HIS A 593 -26.36 -6.78 -45.07
N THR A 594 -25.89 -7.40 -46.17
CA THR A 594 -25.65 -8.84 -46.22
C THR A 594 -24.16 -9.10 -45.97
N ALA A 595 -23.87 -9.91 -44.95
CA ALA A 595 -22.54 -10.47 -44.71
C ALA A 595 -22.46 -11.86 -45.34
N GLN A 596 -21.26 -12.31 -45.69
CA GLN A 596 -21.01 -13.65 -46.21
C GLN A 596 -20.09 -14.39 -45.23
N VAL A 597 -20.56 -15.50 -44.67
CA VAL A 597 -19.77 -16.40 -43.84
C VAL A 597 -19.01 -17.34 -44.76
N LEU A 598 -17.69 -17.40 -44.61
CA LEU A 598 -16.78 -18.13 -45.49
C LEU A 598 -16.04 -19.20 -44.68
N VAL A 599 -15.95 -20.41 -45.22
CA VAL A 599 -15.07 -21.47 -44.75
C VAL A 599 -13.97 -21.64 -45.79
N TRP A 600 -12.71 -21.64 -45.39
CA TRP A 600 -11.56 -21.81 -46.27
C TRP A 600 -10.79 -23.10 -45.98
N ASN A 601 -10.27 -23.71 -47.05
CA ASN A 601 -9.19 -24.68 -46.98
C ASN A 601 -7.86 -23.93 -47.11
N LEU A 602 -6.86 -24.31 -46.31
CA LEU A 602 -5.47 -23.90 -46.53
C LEU A 602 -4.71 -25.05 -47.19
N ASN A 603 -4.43 -24.92 -48.49
CA ASN A 603 -3.63 -25.88 -49.24
C ASN A 603 -2.26 -25.26 -49.51
N GLY A 604 -1.29 -25.54 -48.63
CA GLY A 604 0.03 -24.90 -48.66
C GLY A 604 -0.07 -23.44 -48.20
N THR A 605 0.32 -22.50 -49.07
CA THR A 605 0.21 -21.05 -48.81
C THR A 605 -1.05 -20.42 -49.41
N THR A 606 -1.90 -21.22 -50.07
CA THR A 606 -3.08 -20.72 -50.79
C THR A 606 -4.36 -21.05 -50.05
N TYR A 607 -5.22 -20.04 -49.86
CA TYR A 607 -6.55 -20.20 -49.30
C TYR A 607 -7.60 -20.36 -50.41
N THR A 608 -8.40 -21.42 -50.35
CA THR A 608 -9.55 -21.61 -51.25
C THR A 608 -10.85 -21.67 -50.44
N ILE A 609 -11.93 -21.06 -50.94
CA ILE A 609 -13.23 -21.09 -50.26
C ILE A 609 -13.81 -22.49 -50.38
N ALA A 610 -13.93 -23.20 -49.27
CA ALA A 610 -14.56 -24.50 -49.15
C ALA A 610 -16.09 -24.40 -49.18
N SER A 611 -16.65 -23.40 -48.48
CA SER A 611 -18.08 -23.08 -48.54
C SER A 611 -18.34 -21.61 -48.19
N SER A 612 -19.48 -21.09 -48.62
CA SER A 612 -19.92 -19.72 -48.30
C SER A 612 -21.42 -19.68 -48.03
N ARG A 613 -21.86 -18.77 -47.15
CA ARG A 613 -23.28 -18.54 -46.88
C ARG A 613 -23.55 -17.06 -46.62
N ASP A 614 -24.48 -16.51 -47.38
CA ASP A 614 -24.96 -15.14 -47.19
C ASP A 614 -25.90 -15.07 -45.98
N VAL A 615 -25.74 -14.00 -45.21
CA VAL A 615 -26.41 -13.73 -43.95
C VAL A 615 -26.92 -12.30 -43.98
N PRO A 616 -28.24 -12.08 -44.10
CA PRO A 616 -28.80 -10.75 -43.98
C PRO A 616 -28.64 -10.27 -42.52
N LEU A 617 -28.08 -9.08 -42.36
CA LEU A 617 -27.92 -8.41 -41.08
C LEU A 617 -28.77 -7.14 -41.05
N VAL A 618 -29.41 -6.89 -39.92
CA VAL A 618 -30.12 -5.66 -39.59
C VAL A 618 -29.26 -4.86 -38.61
N ALA A 619 -29.31 -3.53 -38.66
CA ALA A 619 -28.63 -2.67 -37.68
C ALA A 619 -29.04 -3.08 -36.25
N GLY A 620 -28.05 -3.32 -35.40
CA GLY A 620 -28.21 -3.90 -34.07
C GLY A 620 -27.71 -5.34 -33.99
N TYR A 621 -28.23 -6.07 -33.00
CA TYR A 621 -27.82 -7.43 -32.68
C TYR A 621 -28.56 -8.45 -33.55
N ASN A 622 -27.83 -9.34 -34.22
CA ASN A 622 -28.35 -10.40 -35.07
C ASN A 622 -27.91 -11.75 -34.53
N GLU A 623 -28.82 -12.71 -34.44
CA GLU A 623 -28.52 -14.12 -34.18
C GLU A 623 -29.02 -14.95 -35.36
N VAL A 624 -28.12 -15.68 -36.02
CA VAL A 624 -28.40 -16.38 -37.27
C VAL A 624 -27.99 -17.84 -37.15
N THR A 625 -28.90 -18.73 -37.53
CA THR A 625 -28.66 -20.17 -37.57
C THR A 625 -28.13 -20.58 -38.94
N LEU A 626 -26.92 -21.16 -39.00
CA LEU A 626 -26.18 -21.36 -40.25
C LEU A 626 -25.96 -22.81 -40.65
N ASN A 627 -25.96 -23.76 -39.72
CA ASN A 627 -25.70 -25.19 -39.97
C ASN A 627 -24.62 -25.45 -41.04
N ILE A 628 -23.48 -24.76 -40.97
CA ILE A 628 -22.38 -24.93 -41.93
C ILE A 628 -21.39 -25.95 -41.36
N PRO A 629 -21.17 -27.11 -42.00
CA PRO A 629 -20.13 -28.04 -41.57
C PRO A 629 -18.75 -27.42 -41.83
N VAL A 630 -17.85 -27.56 -40.86
CA VAL A 630 -16.46 -27.11 -40.91
C VAL A 630 -15.58 -28.27 -40.46
N SER A 631 -14.71 -28.73 -41.34
CA SER A 631 -13.79 -29.83 -41.05
C SER A 631 -12.54 -29.35 -40.31
N SER A 632 -11.91 -30.27 -39.58
CA SER A 632 -10.59 -30.06 -38.97
C SER A 632 -9.58 -29.57 -40.01
N GLY A 633 -8.85 -28.51 -39.67
CA GLY A 633 -7.87 -27.86 -40.53
C GLY A 633 -8.43 -26.72 -41.39
N GLN A 634 -9.76 -26.58 -41.50
CA GLN A 634 -10.39 -25.45 -42.20
C GLN A 634 -10.41 -24.19 -41.34
N PHE A 635 -10.59 -23.04 -41.99
CA PHE A 635 -10.64 -21.72 -41.37
C PHE A 635 -12.01 -21.10 -41.56
N LEU A 636 -12.52 -20.41 -40.54
CA LEU A 636 -13.82 -19.73 -40.59
C LEU A 636 -13.65 -18.21 -40.51
N GLY A 637 -14.43 -17.46 -41.30
CA GLY A 637 -14.48 -16.00 -41.22
C GLY A 637 -15.69 -15.38 -41.90
N ILE A 638 -15.77 -14.06 -41.87
CA ILE A 638 -16.91 -13.28 -42.38
C ILE A 638 -16.38 -12.17 -43.28
N GLY A 639 -16.89 -12.10 -44.51
CA GLY A 639 -16.71 -10.99 -45.44
C GLY A 639 -17.99 -10.18 -45.60
N SER A 640 -17.90 -8.93 -46.05
CA SER A 640 -19.08 -8.21 -46.57
C SER A 640 -18.76 -7.63 -47.95
N THR A 641 -19.76 -7.57 -48.83
CA THR A 641 -19.63 -7.08 -50.20
C THR A 641 -19.67 -5.55 -50.32
N ARG A 642 -19.80 -4.81 -49.21
CA ARG A 642 -19.77 -3.33 -49.19
C ARG A 642 -18.85 -2.79 -48.10
N ILE A 643 -17.58 -2.57 -48.47
CA ILE A 643 -16.74 -1.56 -47.81
C ILE A 643 -16.37 -0.54 -48.87
N ALA A 644 -17.18 0.52 -48.99
CA ALA A 644 -16.79 1.70 -49.75
C ALA A 644 -15.77 2.49 -48.90
N THR A 645 -14.58 2.71 -49.43
CA THR A 645 -13.57 3.57 -48.81
C THR A 645 -14.02 5.03 -48.92
N SER A 646 -14.69 5.54 -47.89
CA SER A 646 -14.70 6.96 -47.58
C SER A 646 -14.23 7.15 -46.15
N ASN A 647 -13.28 8.07 -45.97
CA ASN A 647 -12.67 8.40 -44.68
C ASN A 647 -13.73 8.99 -43.71
N SER A 648 -14.40 8.12 -42.96
CA SER A 648 -15.08 8.48 -41.72
C SER A 648 -15.06 7.26 -40.80
N SER A 649 -14.58 7.48 -39.60
CA SER A 649 -14.39 6.52 -38.52
C SER A 649 -15.72 6.08 -37.93
N ALA A 650 -16.18 4.86 -38.24
CA ALA A 650 -16.95 3.97 -37.35
C ALA A 650 -17.62 2.84 -38.18
N ASN A 651 -16.99 1.68 -38.28
CA ASN A 651 -17.66 0.42 -38.65
C ASN A 651 -16.84 -0.75 -38.08
N GLY A 652 -17.09 -1.11 -36.83
CA GLY A 652 -16.56 -2.32 -36.20
C GLY A 652 -17.63 -3.39 -36.15
N ILE A 653 -17.30 -4.63 -36.55
CA ILE A 653 -18.17 -5.80 -36.42
C ILE A 653 -17.63 -6.65 -35.28
N LEU A 654 -18.47 -6.95 -34.27
CA LEU A 654 -18.14 -7.87 -33.17
C LEU A 654 -18.85 -9.20 -33.43
N VAL A 655 -18.12 -10.33 -33.38
CA VAL A 655 -18.63 -11.66 -33.75
C VAL A 655 -18.44 -12.67 -32.62
N ARG A 656 -19.46 -13.46 -32.29
CA ARG A 656 -19.41 -14.61 -31.35
C ARG A 656 -19.96 -15.89 -32.00
N TYR A 657 -19.39 -17.05 -31.68
CA TYR A 657 -19.79 -18.37 -32.20
C TYR A 657 -20.09 -19.36 -31.06
N SER A 658 -20.95 -20.36 -31.33
CA SER A 658 -21.25 -21.50 -30.44
C SER A 658 -21.25 -22.80 -31.26
N THR A 659 -20.50 -23.82 -30.82
CA THR A 659 -20.49 -25.17 -31.41
C THR A 659 -21.13 -26.17 -30.45
N THR A 660 -21.76 -27.21 -31.00
CA THR A 660 -22.43 -28.26 -30.20
C THR A 660 -21.96 -29.62 -30.68
N VAL A 661 -21.57 -30.50 -29.76
CA VAL A 661 -21.31 -31.93 -30.02
C VAL A 661 -22.21 -32.75 -29.09
N GLY A 662 -23.17 -33.49 -29.66
CA GLY A 662 -23.93 -34.56 -28.99
C GLY A 662 -25.10 -34.18 -28.07
N THR A 663 -26.33 -34.47 -28.53
CA THR A 663 -27.64 -34.75 -27.85
C THR A 663 -27.73 -34.62 -26.31
N THR A 664 -28.71 -33.97 -25.63
CA THR A 664 -30.16 -33.77 -25.87
C THR A 664 -30.75 -32.71 -24.89
N THR A 665 -31.75 -31.94 -25.37
CA THR A 665 -32.84 -31.18 -24.67
C THR A 665 -32.58 -30.14 -23.56
N LEU A 666 -33.08 -28.92 -23.84
CA LEU A 666 -33.21 -27.73 -23.00
C LEU A 666 -34.55 -27.70 -22.26
N GLU A 667 -34.56 -27.26 -21.00
CA GLU A 667 -35.62 -26.39 -20.44
C GLU A 667 -34.94 -25.19 -19.75
N ASP A 668 -35.51 -24.01 -20.00
CA ASP A 668 -34.94 -22.68 -19.80
C ASP A 668 -35.67 -22.00 -18.63
N VAL A 669 -34.96 -21.58 -17.57
CA VAL A 669 -35.39 -20.45 -16.71
C VAL A 669 -34.15 -19.73 -16.13
N ALA A 670 -33.84 -18.61 -16.77
CA ALA A 670 -33.38 -17.32 -16.24
C ALA A 670 -32.30 -17.25 -15.13
N GLY A 671 -31.15 -16.71 -15.54
CA GLY A 671 -30.42 -15.71 -14.76
C GLY A 671 -29.05 -16.15 -14.23
N THR A 672 -27.98 -15.79 -14.95
CA THR A 672 -26.74 -15.18 -14.42
C THR A 672 -25.75 -14.89 -15.54
N THR A 673 -24.98 -13.82 -15.33
CA THR A 673 -23.80 -13.38 -16.07
C THR A 673 -22.68 -14.42 -15.98
N GLU A 674 -22.12 -14.86 -17.11
CA GLU A 674 -20.80 -15.55 -17.11
C GLU A 674 -19.94 -15.04 -18.27
N THR A 675 -18.72 -14.62 -17.90
CA THR A 675 -17.64 -14.25 -18.81
C THR A 675 -16.58 -15.34 -18.72
N PHE A 676 -16.29 -16.03 -19.82
CA PHE A 676 -15.15 -16.92 -19.97
C PHE A 676 -14.27 -16.44 -21.14
N LEU A 677 -12.96 -16.38 -20.93
CA LEU A 677 -11.96 -16.29 -21.99
C LEU A 677 -10.80 -17.24 -21.70
N TRP A 678 -10.50 -18.06 -22.71
CA TRP A 678 -9.37 -18.99 -22.82
C TRP A 678 -8.06 -18.27 -23.15
N SER A 679 -6.95 -18.82 -22.65
CA SER A 679 -5.57 -18.53 -23.08
C SER A 679 -4.98 -19.73 -23.85
N TYR A 680 -4.21 -19.46 -24.91
CA TYR A 680 -3.49 -20.48 -25.68
C TYR A 680 -2.19 -20.90 -24.99
N GLU A 681 -2.02 -22.19 -24.68
CA GLU A 681 -0.71 -22.86 -24.68
C GLU A 681 -0.84 -24.32 -25.13
N THR A 682 0.28 -24.83 -25.62
CA THR A 682 0.52 -26.06 -26.37
C THR A 682 0.44 -27.38 -25.55
N GLU A 683 -0.13 -28.40 -26.19
CA GLU A 683 0.00 -29.87 -26.03
C GLU A 683 -0.62 -30.66 -24.84
N ARG A 684 -1.34 -31.73 -25.24
CA ARG A 684 -1.73 -32.99 -24.55
C ARG A 684 -2.61 -32.93 -23.28
N LEU A 685 -3.91 -33.21 -23.49
CA LEU A 685 -4.85 -33.60 -22.42
C LEU A 685 -4.77 -35.11 -22.14
N VAL A 686 -4.38 -35.49 -20.93
CA VAL A 686 -4.55 -36.86 -20.38
C VAL A 686 -5.89 -36.89 -19.63
N LEU A 687 -6.78 -37.79 -20.05
CA LEU A 687 -8.12 -37.99 -19.46
C LEU A 687 -8.00 -38.63 -18.06
N LYS A 688 -8.54 -37.97 -17.03
CA LYS A 688 -8.88 -38.58 -15.74
C LYS A 688 -10.40 -38.75 -15.65
N THR A 689 -10.85 -39.98 -15.40
CA THR A 689 -12.25 -40.36 -15.21
C THR A 689 -12.82 -39.78 -13.91
N ALA A 690 -14.09 -39.40 -13.95
CA ALA A 690 -14.84 -38.64 -12.94
C ALA A 690 -15.03 -39.36 -11.59
N GLU A 691 -14.97 -38.58 -10.50
CA GLU A 691 -15.58 -38.91 -9.20
C GLU A 691 -16.95 -38.22 -9.03
N PRO A 692 -17.84 -38.72 -8.14
CA PRO A 692 -19.23 -38.31 -8.06
C PRO A 692 -19.42 -36.91 -7.45
N VAL A 693 -20.38 -36.17 -8.01
CA VAL A 693 -20.74 -34.79 -7.64
C VAL A 693 -21.35 -34.73 -6.23
N THR A 694 -20.73 -33.95 -5.34
CA THR A 694 -21.31 -33.52 -4.05
C THR A 694 -22.17 -32.26 -4.28
N PRO A 695 -23.34 -32.09 -3.62
CA PRO A 695 -24.23 -30.96 -3.85
C PRO A 695 -23.57 -29.61 -3.56
N THR A 696 -23.75 -28.67 -4.49
CA THR A 696 -23.22 -27.30 -4.45
C THR A 696 -23.72 -26.55 -3.20
N PRO A 697 -22.84 -25.96 -2.38
CA PRO A 697 -23.25 -25.15 -1.24
C PRO A 697 -23.90 -23.84 -1.71
N THR A 698 -24.95 -23.43 -1.01
CA THR A 698 -25.64 -22.14 -1.18
C THR A 698 -24.64 -20.98 -1.09
N PRO A 699 -24.71 -19.94 -1.95
CA PRO A 699 -23.77 -18.83 -1.93
C PRO A 699 -23.79 -18.14 -0.56
N THR A 700 -22.66 -18.22 0.15
CA THR A 700 -22.42 -17.52 1.40
C THR A 700 -22.47 -16.00 1.15
N PRO A 701 -23.08 -15.19 2.05
CA PRO A 701 -23.03 -13.73 1.94
C PRO A 701 -21.59 -13.26 1.74
N ALA A 702 -21.41 -12.34 0.79
CA ALA A 702 -20.10 -11.96 0.31
C ALA A 702 -19.21 -11.45 1.46
N ALA A 703 -18.06 -12.10 1.68
CA ALA A 703 -17.12 -11.71 2.70
C ALA A 703 -16.65 -10.24 2.50
N PRO A 704 -16.45 -9.46 3.58
CA PRO A 704 -16.01 -8.08 3.50
C PRO A 704 -14.65 -7.96 2.81
N SER A 705 -14.46 -6.87 2.06
CA SER A 705 -13.18 -6.53 1.40
C SER A 705 -12.10 -6.26 2.43
N ARG A 706 -10.94 -6.89 2.27
CA ARG A 706 -9.86 -6.83 3.25
C ARG A 706 -8.76 -5.85 2.83
N THR A 707 -8.60 -4.77 3.56
CA THR A 707 -7.65 -3.71 3.19
C THR A 707 -6.41 -3.73 4.08
N ALA A 708 -5.25 -3.50 3.48
CA ALA A 708 -3.94 -3.63 4.12
C ALA A 708 -3.13 -2.33 3.99
N VAL A 709 -2.57 -1.86 5.10
CA VAL A 709 -1.64 -0.72 5.07
C VAL A 709 -0.21 -1.23 5.13
N LEU A 710 0.59 -0.94 4.11
CA LEU A 710 2.01 -1.28 4.02
C LEU A 710 2.86 -0.01 4.14
N ILE A 711 3.64 0.08 5.23
CA ILE A 711 4.54 1.21 5.46
C ILE A 711 5.99 0.79 5.32
N GLY A 712 6.73 1.43 4.42
CA GLY A 712 8.15 1.20 4.24
C GLY A 712 9.05 2.17 4.99
N TYR A 713 10.09 1.64 5.61
CA TYR A 713 11.23 2.42 6.14
C TYR A 713 12.50 2.11 5.31
N GLY A 714 13.22 3.17 4.87
CA GLY A 714 14.48 3.13 4.09
C GLY A 714 14.44 3.66 2.65
N GLN A 715 14.25 4.96 2.44
CA GLN A 715 13.90 5.56 1.12
C GLN A 715 14.83 5.22 -0.04
N SER A 716 16.16 5.27 0.13
CA SER A 716 17.09 5.13 -1.01
C SER A 716 17.08 3.70 -1.55
N ASN A 717 17.04 2.75 -0.61
CA ASN A 717 16.80 1.35 -0.89
C ASN A 717 15.35 1.01 -1.16
N MET A 718 14.41 1.97 -1.08
CA MET A 718 13.05 1.81 -1.59
C MET A 718 12.90 2.34 -3.02
N ARG A 719 13.68 3.36 -3.44
CA ARG A 719 13.58 4.07 -4.73
C ARG A 719 14.41 3.49 -5.88
N GLY A 720 15.57 2.91 -5.57
CA GLY A 720 16.54 2.48 -6.57
C GLY A 720 17.23 3.69 -7.20
N THR A 721 18.55 3.63 -7.34
CA THR A 721 19.30 4.57 -8.17
C THR A 721 19.13 4.14 -9.65
N ASN A 722 18.81 5.09 -10.53
CA ASN A 722 18.78 4.92 -12.00
C ASN A 722 17.68 4.01 -12.62
N SER A 723 16.57 3.73 -11.94
CA SER A 723 15.48 2.93 -12.53
C SER A 723 14.61 3.75 -13.49
N SER A 724 14.47 3.31 -14.74
CA SER A 724 13.33 3.68 -15.59
C SER A 724 12.03 3.12 -15.01
N ALA A 725 10.90 3.81 -15.18
CA ALA A 725 9.60 3.27 -14.78
C ALA A 725 9.38 1.89 -15.43
N LEU A 726 8.94 0.90 -14.65
CA LEU A 726 8.41 -0.34 -15.22
C LEU A 726 6.95 -0.08 -15.61
N SER A 727 6.32 -1.02 -16.31
CA SER A 727 4.90 -0.92 -16.60
C SER A 727 4.10 -1.02 -15.31
N ALA A 728 3.17 -0.09 -15.08
CA ALA A 728 2.34 -0.07 -13.89
C ALA A 728 1.62 -1.42 -13.67
N PRO A 729 1.64 -1.97 -12.45
CA PRO A 729 0.91 -3.20 -12.16
C PRO A 729 -0.61 -2.95 -12.26
N ALA A 730 -1.34 -3.90 -12.82
CA ALA A 730 -2.75 -3.77 -13.23
C ALA A 730 -3.79 -3.81 -12.07
N TYR A 731 -3.40 -3.47 -10.84
CA TYR A 731 -4.21 -3.71 -9.63
C TYR A 731 -4.79 -2.42 -9.03
N ARG A 732 -5.98 -2.51 -8.39
CA ARG A 732 -6.67 -1.38 -7.70
C ARG A 732 -6.00 -0.94 -6.38
N ASN A 733 -4.69 -1.11 -6.25
CA ASN A 733 -3.96 -0.65 -5.08
C ASN A 733 -3.93 0.88 -5.05
N THR A 734 -3.83 1.47 -3.86
CA THR A 734 -3.89 2.93 -3.68
C THR A 734 -2.66 3.47 -2.93
N MET A 735 -2.41 4.75 -3.12
CA MET A 735 -1.38 5.52 -2.42
C MET A 735 -1.86 6.96 -2.24
N PHE A 736 -1.13 7.77 -1.48
CA PHE A 736 -1.39 9.21 -1.44
C PHE A 736 -1.25 9.86 -2.83
N ASP A 737 -1.93 10.97 -3.06
CA ASP A 737 -1.92 11.68 -4.35
C ASP A 737 -0.52 12.17 -4.76
N GLY A 738 0.35 12.47 -3.78
CA GLY A 738 1.76 12.76 -4.06
C GLY A 738 2.66 11.53 -4.28
N GLY A 739 2.11 10.31 -4.24
CA GLY A 739 2.81 9.05 -4.44
C GLY A 739 3.10 8.29 -3.14
N VAL A 740 3.85 7.19 -3.26
CA VAL A 740 4.31 6.39 -2.11
C VAL A 740 5.27 7.19 -1.22
N LEU A 741 6.00 8.14 -1.79
CA LEU A 741 6.88 9.05 -1.05
C LEU A 741 6.08 10.23 -0.50
N THR A 742 5.95 10.30 0.80
CA THR A 742 5.17 11.35 1.47
C THR A 742 6.02 12.51 1.95
N GLN A 743 7.34 12.36 1.90
CA GLN A 743 8.27 13.36 2.36
C GLN A 743 8.12 14.68 1.60
N GLY A 744 8.03 15.78 2.34
CA GLY A 744 7.90 17.13 1.76
C GLY A 744 6.55 17.40 1.09
N LEU A 745 5.65 16.41 1.03
CA LEU A 745 4.28 16.63 0.60
C LEU A 745 3.54 17.45 1.65
N SER A 746 2.74 18.41 1.17
CA SER A 746 1.78 19.11 2.01
C SER A 746 0.76 18.14 2.59
N VAL A 747 0.19 18.47 3.75
CA VAL A 747 -0.89 17.70 4.36
C VAL A 747 -2.04 17.47 3.37
N ALA A 748 -2.32 18.44 2.49
CA ALA A 748 -3.35 18.33 1.46
C ALA A 748 -3.05 17.27 0.38
N ALA A 749 -1.78 17.05 0.02
CA ALA A 749 -1.38 15.98 -0.90
C ALA A 749 -1.42 14.59 -0.23
N ARG A 750 -1.42 14.53 1.10
CA ARG A 750 -1.57 13.31 1.90
C ARG A 750 -3.01 13.05 2.34
N SER A 751 -3.94 13.98 2.14
CA SER A 751 -5.36 13.78 2.48
C SER A 751 -6.18 13.22 1.32
N LYS A 752 -5.55 12.98 0.15
CA LYS A 752 -6.17 12.40 -1.03
C LYS A 752 -5.47 11.11 -1.41
N VAL A 753 -6.24 10.13 -1.88
CA VAL A 753 -5.72 8.87 -2.39
C VAL A 753 -5.95 8.77 -3.89
N ARG A 754 -5.03 8.09 -4.58
CA ARG A 754 -5.16 7.74 -5.99
C ARG A 754 -4.76 6.28 -6.20
N ALA A 755 -5.13 5.71 -7.34
CA ALA A 755 -4.58 4.43 -7.77
C ALA A 755 -3.04 4.50 -7.81
N ILE A 756 -2.37 3.40 -7.47
CA ILE A 756 -0.93 3.29 -7.66
C ILE A 756 -0.65 3.35 -9.16
N ALA A 757 -0.39 4.56 -9.65
CA ALA A 757 0.11 4.84 -10.98
C ALA A 757 1.63 5.00 -10.89
N GLU A 758 2.39 4.21 -11.65
CA GLU A 758 3.84 4.33 -11.72
C GLU A 758 4.25 5.61 -12.46
N ALA A 759 4.24 6.75 -11.77
CA ALA A 759 4.82 7.99 -12.27
C ALA A 759 6.30 8.07 -11.82
N ALA A 760 7.21 7.71 -12.73
CA ALA A 760 8.64 8.07 -12.79
C ALA A 760 9.57 7.80 -11.58
N ALA A 761 9.12 7.22 -10.47
CA ALA A 761 9.97 6.78 -9.36
C ALA A 761 9.37 5.53 -8.71
N THR A 762 9.77 4.36 -9.20
CA THR A 762 9.33 3.04 -8.69
C THR A 762 9.75 2.87 -7.24
N SER A 763 8.83 2.41 -6.39
CA SER A 763 9.18 2.02 -5.02
C SER A 763 9.09 0.50 -4.85
N GLY A 764 9.96 -0.13 -4.07
CA GLY A 764 9.84 -1.57 -3.78
C GLY A 764 8.51 -1.96 -3.11
N LEU A 765 7.76 -0.99 -2.57
CA LEU A 765 6.46 -1.20 -1.93
C LEU A 765 5.32 -1.33 -2.95
N SER A 766 5.41 -0.69 -4.13
CA SER A 766 4.40 -0.89 -5.18
C SER A 766 4.44 -2.32 -5.71
N TRP A 767 5.65 -2.88 -5.85
CA TRP A 767 5.86 -4.29 -6.19
C TRP A 767 5.38 -5.24 -5.10
N ALA A 768 5.62 -4.92 -3.83
CA ALA A 768 5.11 -5.73 -2.72
C ALA A 768 3.58 -5.79 -2.70
N ALA A 769 2.92 -4.64 -2.87
CA ALA A 769 1.48 -4.53 -2.96
C ALA A 769 0.90 -5.27 -4.17
N ALA A 770 1.53 -5.16 -5.34
CA ALA A 770 1.12 -5.88 -6.55
C ALA A 770 1.26 -7.40 -6.37
N TYR A 771 2.43 -7.86 -5.92
CA TYR A 771 2.70 -9.28 -5.81
C TYR A 771 1.86 -10.01 -4.74
N ALA A 772 1.54 -9.33 -3.64
CA ALA A 772 0.63 -9.87 -2.64
C ALA A 772 -0.77 -10.16 -3.25
N VAL A 773 -1.26 -9.27 -4.12
CA VAL A 773 -2.52 -9.48 -4.86
C VAL A 773 -2.38 -10.67 -5.82
N GLU A 774 -1.26 -10.80 -6.51
CA GLU A 774 -1.00 -11.89 -7.47
C GLU A 774 -0.98 -13.27 -6.81
N LEU A 775 -0.28 -13.41 -5.70
CA LEU A 775 -0.26 -14.66 -4.94
C LEU A 775 -1.66 -15.04 -4.45
N GLU A 776 -2.44 -14.04 -4.06
CA GLU A 776 -3.82 -14.25 -3.68
C GLU A 776 -4.68 -14.72 -4.85
N MET A 777 -4.51 -14.13 -6.04
CA MET A 777 -5.15 -14.59 -7.28
C MET A 777 -4.83 -16.05 -7.58
N ALA A 778 -3.54 -16.39 -7.57
CA ALA A 778 -3.07 -17.74 -7.80
C ALA A 778 -3.66 -18.73 -6.79
N SER A 779 -3.69 -18.37 -5.50
CA SER A 779 -4.22 -19.25 -4.45
C SER A 779 -5.73 -19.50 -4.54
N ARG A 780 -6.49 -18.52 -5.04
CA ARG A 780 -7.95 -18.60 -5.20
C ARG A 780 -8.35 -19.15 -6.57
N GLY A 781 -7.39 -19.40 -7.46
CA GLY A 781 -7.66 -19.81 -8.85
C GLY A 781 -8.43 -18.76 -9.66
N VAL A 782 -8.32 -17.47 -9.30
CA VAL A 782 -9.06 -16.39 -9.97
C VAL A 782 -8.16 -15.67 -10.96
N ALA A 783 -8.64 -15.52 -12.20
CA ALA A 783 -7.88 -14.93 -13.30
C ALA A 783 -7.91 -13.40 -13.33
N SER A 784 -8.79 -12.76 -12.54
CA SER A 784 -8.95 -11.29 -12.53
C SER A 784 -8.67 -10.70 -11.15
N ALA A 785 -7.92 -9.60 -11.16
CA ALA A 785 -7.71 -8.73 -10.01
C ALA A 785 -9.02 -8.17 -9.44
N ASP A 786 -10.05 -7.98 -10.27
CA ASP A 786 -11.35 -7.47 -9.82
C ASP A 786 -12.08 -8.49 -8.92
N ALA A 787 -11.71 -9.76 -8.99
CA ALA A 787 -12.20 -10.79 -8.08
C ALA A 787 -11.49 -10.76 -6.71
N ILE A 788 -10.33 -10.11 -6.63
CA ILE A 788 -9.58 -9.91 -5.39
C ILE A 788 -10.14 -8.69 -4.68
N ARG A 789 -10.81 -8.91 -3.55
CA ARG A 789 -11.37 -7.83 -2.74
C ARG A 789 -10.34 -7.11 -1.86
N HIS A 790 -9.05 -7.42 -2.00
CA HIS A 790 -7.99 -6.80 -1.23
C HIS A 790 -7.45 -5.55 -1.92
N ARG A 791 -7.37 -4.45 -1.17
CA ARG A 791 -6.66 -3.22 -1.58
C ARG A 791 -5.46 -3.04 -0.67
N TYR A 792 -4.30 -2.77 -1.26
CA TYR A 792 -3.11 -2.40 -0.50
C TYR A 792 -2.92 -0.89 -0.60
N PHE A 793 -2.77 -0.26 0.56
CA PHE A 793 -2.35 1.13 0.69
C PHE A 793 -0.86 1.17 1.00
N ALA A 794 -0.05 1.80 0.14
CA ALA A 794 1.40 1.88 0.34
C ALA A 794 1.86 3.31 0.66
N ALA A 795 2.64 3.46 1.74
CA ALA A 795 3.30 4.72 2.10
C ALA A 795 4.74 4.50 2.56
N CYS A 796 5.61 5.48 2.33
CA CYS A 796 7.02 5.44 2.69
C CYS A 796 7.43 6.81 3.25
N PRO A 797 7.27 7.04 4.57
CA PRO A 797 7.73 8.25 5.25
C PRO A 797 9.26 8.31 5.42
N ALA A 798 9.97 7.32 4.88
CA ALA A 798 11.40 7.16 5.08
C ALA A 798 12.24 8.28 4.47
N GLN A 799 13.44 8.45 5.02
CA GLN A 799 14.47 9.37 4.51
C GLN A 799 15.73 8.63 4.05
N ASN A 800 16.30 9.08 2.93
CA ASN A 800 17.61 8.65 2.43
C ASN A 800 18.72 8.89 3.47
N GLY A 801 19.51 7.85 3.77
CA GLY A 801 20.67 7.96 4.67
C GLY A 801 20.34 8.21 6.15
N ALA A 802 19.06 8.19 6.53
CA ALA A 802 18.67 8.37 7.92
C ALA A 802 19.07 7.13 8.76
N ALA A 803 19.79 7.41 9.84
CA ALA A 803 20.03 6.45 10.90
C ALA A 803 18.78 6.24 11.77
N ILE A 804 18.68 5.09 12.44
CA ILE A 804 17.47 4.62 13.14
C ILE A 804 16.94 5.62 14.17
N GLN A 805 17.82 6.39 14.83
CA GLN A 805 17.43 7.39 15.83
C GLN A 805 16.53 8.52 15.27
N TYR A 806 16.62 8.83 13.97
CA TYR A 806 15.76 9.84 13.36
C TYR A 806 14.35 9.31 13.05
N LEU A 807 14.20 7.98 13.07
CA LEU A 807 12.94 7.26 12.84
C LEU A 807 12.24 6.86 14.15
N MET A 808 12.85 7.14 15.30
CA MET A 808 12.29 6.86 16.63
C MET A 808 11.38 7.99 17.11
N GLU A 809 10.54 7.72 18.10
CA GLU A 809 9.75 8.74 18.79
C GLU A 809 10.64 9.90 19.29
N GLY A 810 10.28 11.14 18.92
CA GLY A 810 11.10 12.35 19.14
C GLY A 810 12.13 12.64 18.04
N GLY A 811 12.39 11.71 17.13
CA GLY A 811 13.23 11.90 15.95
C GLY A 811 12.56 12.76 14.88
N SER A 812 13.36 13.43 14.05
CA SER A 812 12.89 14.41 13.06
C SER A 812 11.95 13.85 11.98
N TYR A 813 11.98 12.53 11.71
CA TYR A 813 11.10 11.90 10.71
C TYR A 813 9.92 11.15 11.31
N TRP A 814 9.90 10.96 12.63
CA TRP A 814 8.83 10.24 13.30
C TRP A 814 7.45 10.90 13.17
N PRO A 815 7.29 12.23 13.30
CA PRO A 815 6.00 12.87 13.11
C PRO A 815 5.40 12.61 11.73
N ALA A 816 6.22 12.67 10.67
CA ALA A 816 5.78 12.42 9.31
C ALA A 816 5.30 10.96 9.12
N ALA A 817 5.97 10.00 9.76
CA ALA A 817 5.54 8.60 9.72
C ALA A 817 4.25 8.35 10.49
N CYS A 818 4.05 9.02 11.63
CA CYS A 818 2.81 8.98 12.39
C CYS A 818 1.65 9.59 11.59
N ASP A 819 1.88 10.72 10.92
CA ASP A 819 0.87 11.34 10.06
C ASP A 819 0.48 10.43 8.90
N ASP A 820 1.43 9.77 8.26
CA ASP A 820 1.13 8.81 7.20
C ASP A 820 0.31 7.62 7.70
N LEU A 821 0.67 7.05 8.86
CA LEU A 821 -0.11 5.97 9.49
C LEU A 821 -1.55 6.40 9.76
N ARG A 822 -1.71 7.59 10.34
CA ARG A 822 -3.01 8.16 10.70
C ARG A 822 -3.85 8.48 9.45
N LEU A 823 -3.26 9.17 8.47
CA LEU A 823 -3.93 9.57 7.24
C LEU A 823 -4.28 8.37 6.35
N ALA A 824 -3.41 7.35 6.31
CA ALA A 824 -3.72 6.08 5.65
C ALA A 824 -4.95 5.43 6.28
N GLY A 825 -4.97 5.30 7.61
CA GLY A 825 -6.13 4.76 8.32
C GLY A 825 -7.41 5.56 8.09
N GLN A 826 -7.34 6.90 8.12
CA GLN A 826 -8.48 7.78 7.82
C GLN A 826 -8.99 7.63 6.39
N ALA A 827 -8.09 7.57 5.41
CA ALA A 827 -8.46 7.40 4.01
C ALA A 827 -9.15 6.06 3.75
N LEU A 828 -8.74 4.99 4.45
CA LEU A 828 -9.38 3.69 4.36
C LEU A 828 -10.77 3.67 4.99
N VAL A 829 -10.93 4.27 6.18
CA VAL A 829 -12.23 4.41 6.84
C VAL A 829 -13.20 5.21 5.98
N ALA A 830 -12.74 6.27 5.31
CA ALA A 830 -13.57 7.10 4.42
C ALA A 830 -14.06 6.36 3.15
N ASP A 831 -13.37 5.31 2.72
CA ASP A 831 -13.74 4.46 1.58
C ASP A 831 -14.63 3.27 1.99
N GLU A 832 -15.23 3.33 3.20
CA GLU A 832 -15.98 2.25 3.86
C GLU A 832 -15.17 0.93 3.97
N GLN A 833 -13.84 1.03 3.90
CA GLN A 833 -12.95 -0.11 3.97
C GLN A 833 -12.35 -0.20 5.37
N ILE A 834 -12.81 -1.18 6.15
CA ILE A 834 -12.19 -1.47 7.44
C ILE A 834 -10.83 -2.12 7.15
N PRO A 835 -9.68 -1.50 7.51
CA PRO A 835 -8.40 -2.16 7.39
C PRO A 835 -8.40 -3.43 8.25
N HIS A 836 -8.10 -4.57 7.64
CA HIS A 836 -8.09 -5.85 8.33
C HIS A 836 -6.73 -6.16 8.96
N PHE A 837 -5.65 -5.55 8.45
CA PHE A 837 -4.31 -5.66 9.01
C PHE A 837 -3.40 -4.53 8.52
N ALA A 838 -2.30 -4.31 9.24
CA ALA A 838 -1.23 -3.41 8.83
C ALA A 838 0.11 -4.14 8.87
N ALA A 839 1.06 -3.71 8.04
CA ALA A 839 2.41 -4.23 8.01
C ALA A 839 3.44 -3.10 7.90
N ILE A 840 4.54 -3.26 8.62
CA ILE A 840 5.72 -2.42 8.54
C ILE A 840 6.78 -3.20 7.77
N ALA A 841 7.10 -2.74 6.56
CA ALA A 841 8.23 -3.20 5.77
C ALA A 841 9.49 -2.44 6.21
N TRP A 842 10.32 -3.10 7.03
CA TRP A 842 11.53 -2.50 7.58
C TRP A 842 12.76 -2.81 6.73
N VAL A 843 13.33 -1.79 6.07
CA VAL A 843 14.53 -1.92 5.23
C VAL A 843 15.53 -0.82 5.61
N GLN A 844 16.20 -0.99 6.76
CA GLN A 844 17.15 -0.02 7.30
C GLN A 844 18.34 -0.76 7.92
N GLY A 845 19.47 -0.07 8.04
CA GLY A 845 20.64 -0.60 8.75
C GLY A 845 21.98 -0.08 8.21
N PHE A 846 22.03 0.37 6.95
CA PHE A 846 23.26 0.89 6.32
C PHE A 846 23.84 2.12 7.05
N ALA A 847 22.99 3.03 7.52
CA ALA A 847 23.42 4.21 8.28
C ALA A 847 23.79 3.88 9.74
N ASN A 848 23.64 2.61 10.16
CA ASN A 848 23.85 2.14 11.52
C ASN A 848 24.84 0.97 11.60
N GLN A 849 25.69 0.77 10.59
CA GLN A 849 26.61 -0.38 10.57
C GLN A 849 27.54 -0.45 11.80
N SER A 850 27.88 0.69 12.40
CA SER A 850 28.67 0.77 13.64
C SER A 850 27.85 0.70 14.92
N THR A 851 26.51 0.63 14.85
CA THR A 851 25.64 0.55 16.03
C THR A 851 25.71 -0.86 16.62
N ALA A 852 25.85 -0.96 17.95
CA ALA A 852 25.87 -2.25 18.62
C ALA A 852 24.53 -3.00 18.43
N ARG A 853 24.57 -4.34 18.33
CA ARG A 853 23.39 -5.18 18.11
C ARG A 853 22.29 -4.91 19.14
N ALA A 854 22.66 -4.79 20.42
CA ALA A 854 21.72 -4.52 21.51
C ALA A 854 21.01 -3.16 21.35
N ASP A 855 21.75 -2.10 21.02
CA ASP A 855 21.22 -0.75 20.87
C ASP A 855 20.30 -0.62 19.65
N TYR A 856 20.70 -1.25 18.54
CA TYR A 856 19.87 -1.28 17.34
C TYR A 856 18.58 -2.08 17.58
N ALA A 857 18.67 -3.24 18.24
CA ALA A 857 17.52 -4.06 18.58
C ALA A 857 16.56 -3.30 19.53
N ALA A 858 17.08 -2.63 20.55
CA ALA A 858 16.28 -1.79 21.45
C ALA A 858 15.55 -0.67 20.70
N SER A 859 16.26 0.02 19.80
CA SER A 859 15.70 1.09 18.97
C SER A 859 14.59 0.58 18.05
N LEU A 860 14.79 -0.57 17.39
CA LEU A 860 13.80 -1.17 16.51
C LEU A 860 12.56 -1.65 17.27
N ARG A 861 12.72 -2.26 18.46
CA ARG A 861 11.59 -2.62 19.34
C ARG A 861 10.80 -1.37 19.74
N ALA A 862 11.49 -0.27 20.08
CA ALA A 862 10.84 0.99 20.45
C ALA A 862 10.03 1.58 19.29
N ILE A 863 10.57 1.59 18.06
CA ILE A 863 9.84 2.03 16.87
C ILE A 863 8.58 1.20 16.67
N PHE A 864 8.71 -0.13 16.74
CA PHE A 864 7.58 -1.03 16.49
C PHE A 864 6.49 -0.92 17.58
N ALA A 865 6.88 -0.78 18.85
CA ALA A 865 5.96 -0.50 19.94
C ALA A 865 5.24 0.84 19.74
N SER A 866 5.97 1.87 19.31
CA SER A 866 5.40 3.21 19.09
C SER A 866 4.44 3.21 17.89
N ALA A 867 4.78 2.53 16.81
CA ALA A 867 3.89 2.37 15.65
C ALA A 867 2.62 1.59 16.02
N THR A 868 2.75 0.56 16.87
CA THR A 868 1.61 -0.18 17.42
C THR A 868 0.70 0.73 18.25
N ARG A 869 1.26 1.59 19.11
CA ARG A 869 0.47 2.55 19.91
C ARG A 869 -0.23 3.60 19.02
N THR A 870 0.49 4.19 18.08
CA THR A 870 -0.03 5.28 17.25
C THR A 870 -1.07 4.81 16.24
N ALA A 871 -0.81 3.68 15.58
CA ALA A 871 -1.61 3.25 14.44
C ALA A 871 -2.53 2.08 14.75
N GLY A 872 -2.24 1.30 15.80
CA GLY A 872 -3.04 0.12 16.15
C GLY A 872 -4.53 0.40 16.36
N PRO A 873 -4.94 1.50 17.01
CA PRO A 873 -6.35 1.86 17.14
C PRO A 873 -7.05 2.08 15.80
N THR A 874 -6.35 2.65 14.81
CA THR A 874 -6.91 2.97 13.48
C THR A 874 -6.82 1.78 12.51
N LEU A 875 -5.85 0.90 12.70
CA LEU A 875 -5.53 -0.20 11.80
C LEU A 875 -6.06 -1.57 12.28
N GLY A 876 -6.89 -1.57 13.32
CA GLY A 876 -7.55 -2.78 13.83
C GLY A 876 -6.63 -3.74 14.60
N GLY A 877 -5.43 -3.30 15.01
CA GLY A 877 -4.53 -4.12 15.82
C GLY A 877 -3.04 -3.83 15.65
N LYS A 878 -2.22 -4.71 16.22
CA LYS A 878 -0.76 -4.63 16.15
C LYS A 878 -0.29 -4.88 14.70
N PRO A 879 0.51 -3.98 14.08
CA PRO A 879 1.03 -4.21 12.74
C PRO A 879 1.96 -5.43 12.70
N LEU A 880 2.04 -6.09 11.56
CA LEU A 880 3.03 -7.13 11.28
C LEU A 880 4.40 -6.48 11.00
N LEU A 881 5.48 -7.06 11.50
CA LEU A 881 6.84 -6.66 11.09
C LEU A 881 7.31 -7.58 9.97
N ILE A 882 7.63 -7.01 8.81
CA ILE A 882 8.33 -7.70 7.71
C ILE A 882 9.66 -6.98 7.54
N ALA A 883 10.73 -7.58 8.04
CA ALA A 883 12.04 -6.94 8.08
C ALA A 883 13.02 -7.56 7.08
N ALA A 884 13.85 -6.73 6.48
CA ALA A 884 14.89 -7.17 5.58
C ALA A 884 16.25 -7.05 6.26
N GLN A 885 17.05 -8.12 6.26
CA GLN A 885 18.45 -8.05 6.64
C GLN A 885 19.24 -7.43 5.49
N MET A 886 19.77 -6.23 5.72
CA MET A 886 20.69 -5.60 4.78
C MET A 886 21.95 -6.46 4.63
N PRO A 887 22.51 -6.61 3.42
CA PRO A 887 23.88 -7.06 3.33
C PRO A 887 24.75 -6.04 4.08
N PHE A 888 25.72 -6.53 4.83
CA PHE A 888 26.73 -5.68 5.44
C PHE A 888 27.94 -5.69 4.51
N HIS A 889 28.59 -4.53 4.37
CA HIS A 889 29.79 -4.37 3.58
C HIS A 889 30.94 -3.97 4.48
N ILE A 890 32.14 -4.48 4.18
CA ILE A 890 33.37 -4.05 4.84
C ILE A 890 33.79 -2.71 4.22
N ARG A 891 33.27 -1.59 4.74
CA ARG A 891 33.65 -0.25 4.26
C ARG A 891 35.06 0.07 4.77
N GLY A 892 36.02 0.25 3.87
CA GLY A 892 37.39 0.66 4.23
C GLY A 892 38.24 -0.43 4.91
N GLY A 893 37.99 -1.70 4.61
CA GLY A 893 38.85 -2.81 5.05
C GLY A 893 38.77 -3.16 6.55
N THR A 894 37.93 -2.48 7.32
CA THR A 894 37.70 -2.81 8.73
C THR A 894 36.47 -3.72 8.83
N ALA A 895 36.68 -4.97 9.24
CA ALA A 895 35.60 -5.94 9.43
C ALA A 895 34.67 -5.47 10.56
N VAL A 896 33.59 -4.78 10.22
CA VAL A 896 32.51 -4.52 11.16
C VAL A 896 31.61 -5.75 11.14
N LEU A 897 31.49 -6.43 12.27
CA LEU A 897 30.57 -7.57 12.43
C LEU A 897 29.14 -7.14 12.02
N PRO A 898 28.30 -8.03 11.46
CA PRO A 898 26.94 -7.71 11.00
C PRO A 898 25.96 -7.51 12.17
N GLN A 899 26.23 -6.53 13.03
CA GLN A 899 25.45 -6.25 14.24
C GLN A 899 23.99 -5.88 13.91
N THR A 900 23.76 -5.07 12.86
CA THR A 900 22.40 -4.63 12.50
C THR A 900 21.54 -5.72 11.86
N PRO A 901 22.03 -6.56 10.91
CA PRO A 901 21.26 -7.72 10.44
C PRO A 901 20.87 -8.70 11.56
N LEU A 902 21.77 -8.97 12.51
CA LEU A 902 21.49 -9.85 13.64
C LEU A 902 20.43 -9.26 14.57
N ALA A 903 20.53 -7.96 14.85
CA ALA A 903 19.52 -7.24 15.63
C ALA A 903 18.13 -7.29 14.97
N VAL A 904 18.06 -7.19 13.63
CA VAL A 904 16.79 -7.34 12.89
C VAL A 904 16.19 -8.73 13.09
N LEU A 905 17.02 -9.78 13.05
CA LEU A 905 16.58 -11.16 13.28
C LEU A 905 16.06 -11.35 14.71
N ASP A 906 16.75 -10.81 15.71
CA ASP A 906 16.31 -10.87 17.11
C ASP A 906 14.94 -10.23 17.30
N VAL A 907 14.77 -9.01 16.78
CA VAL A 907 13.51 -8.29 16.95
C VAL A 907 12.37 -8.96 16.21
N ALA A 908 12.61 -9.47 15.00
CA ALA A 908 11.60 -10.24 14.27
C ALA A 908 11.13 -11.46 15.08
N ALA A 909 12.05 -12.21 15.68
CA ALA A 909 11.69 -13.34 16.56
C ALA A 909 10.88 -12.89 17.78
N ASP A 910 11.30 -11.82 18.46
CA ASP A 910 10.63 -11.31 19.67
C ASP A 910 9.20 -10.83 19.42
N VAL A 911 8.96 -10.18 18.28
CA VAL A 911 7.67 -9.54 18.01
C VAL A 911 6.71 -10.39 17.18
N GLY A 912 7.12 -11.59 16.75
CA GLY A 912 6.37 -12.44 15.83
C GLY A 912 6.35 -11.90 14.40
N GLY A 913 7.45 -11.29 13.97
CA GLY A 913 7.64 -10.77 12.61
C GLY A 913 8.31 -11.77 11.67
N ALA A 914 8.29 -11.46 10.38
CA ALA A 914 9.02 -12.17 9.34
C ALA A 914 10.33 -11.44 9.00
N VAL A 915 11.39 -12.18 8.67
CA VAL A 915 12.68 -11.62 8.29
C VAL A 915 13.31 -12.38 7.13
N PHE A 916 13.86 -11.67 6.14
CA PHE A 916 14.52 -12.28 4.98
C PHE A 916 15.81 -11.53 4.62
N PRO A 917 16.81 -12.18 4.01
CA PRO A 917 18.06 -11.51 3.63
C PRO A 917 17.96 -10.82 2.26
N LEU A 918 18.66 -9.69 2.11
CA LEU A 918 18.80 -8.98 0.83
C LEU A 918 20.12 -9.23 0.10
N TYR A 919 21.02 -10.04 0.68
CA TYR A 919 22.24 -10.44 -0.03
C TYR A 919 21.97 -11.19 -1.37
N PRO A 920 20.84 -11.90 -1.58
CA PRO A 920 20.51 -12.49 -2.88
C PRO A 920 19.98 -11.49 -3.92
N ALA A 921 19.61 -10.27 -3.51
CA ALA A 921 19.13 -9.25 -4.42
C ALA A 921 20.27 -8.75 -5.32
N GLU A 922 19.96 -8.21 -6.50
CA GLU A 922 20.96 -7.59 -7.39
C GLU A 922 21.29 -6.16 -6.93
N TRP A 923 22.57 -5.83 -6.80
CA TRP A 923 23.06 -4.54 -6.33
C TRP A 923 23.86 -3.80 -7.40
N GLY A 924 23.74 -2.48 -7.40
CA GLY A 924 24.46 -1.62 -8.33
C GLY A 924 25.92 -1.43 -7.94
N ASP A 925 26.64 -0.74 -8.81
CA ASP A 925 28.09 -0.50 -8.72
C ASP A 925 28.49 0.41 -7.54
N ASP A 926 27.54 0.99 -6.80
CA ASP A 926 27.88 1.70 -5.56
C ASP A 926 27.91 0.76 -4.33
N GLY A 927 27.43 -0.47 -4.49
CA GLY A 927 27.37 -1.44 -3.41
C GLY A 927 26.59 -1.00 -2.19
N ILE A 928 25.60 -0.11 -2.39
CA ILE A 928 24.79 0.47 -1.32
C ILE A 928 23.32 0.47 -1.72
N HIS A 929 23.05 0.55 -3.03
CA HIS A 929 21.71 0.58 -3.58
C HIS A 929 21.48 -0.61 -4.51
N MET A 930 20.31 -1.24 -4.37
CA MET A 930 19.89 -2.32 -5.25
C MET A 930 19.66 -1.81 -6.67
N THR A 931 19.90 -2.65 -7.68
CA THR A 931 19.39 -2.38 -9.03
C THR A 931 17.88 -2.53 -9.06
N GLN A 932 17.26 -2.12 -10.17
CA GLN A 932 15.84 -2.35 -10.41
C GLN A 932 15.41 -3.80 -10.17
N ARG A 933 16.23 -4.78 -10.59
CA ARG A 933 15.95 -6.20 -10.37
C ARG A 933 16.01 -6.57 -8.89
N GLY A 934 16.97 -6.03 -8.14
CA GLY A 934 17.02 -6.20 -6.68
C GLY A 934 15.81 -5.58 -5.97
N HIS A 935 15.32 -4.44 -6.45
CA HIS A 935 14.09 -3.82 -5.94
C HIS A 935 12.85 -4.68 -6.19
N VAL A 936 12.72 -5.25 -7.39
CA VAL A 936 11.65 -6.20 -7.73
C VAL A 936 11.74 -7.41 -6.79
N TYR A 937 12.90 -8.06 -6.69
CA TYR A 937 13.10 -9.20 -5.78
C TYR A 937 12.64 -8.90 -4.35
N LYS A 938 13.07 -7.77 -3.79
CA LYS A 938 12.66 -7.36 -2.45
C LYS A 938 11.15 -7.13 -2.35
N GLY A 939 10.56 -6.43 -3.32
CA GLY A 939 9.11 -6.20 -3.36
C GLY A 939 8.35 -7.53 -3.36
N LEU A 940 8.73 -8.44 -4.24
CA LEU A 940 8.15 -9.79 -4.33
C LEU A 940 8.30 -10.57 -3.01
N MET A 941 9.47 -10.50 -2.35
CA MET A 941 9.65 -11.14 -1.04
C MET A 941 8.74 -10.53 0.03
N ILE A 942 8.61 -9.21 0.10
CA ILE A 942 7.68 -8.56 1.06
C ILE A 942 6.24 -8.98 0.75
N GLY A 943 5.84 -8.98 -0.52
CA GLY A 943 4.49 -9.40 -0.93
C GLY A 943 4.19 -10.85 -0.59
N LYS A 944 5.17 -11.75 -0.78
CA LYS A 944 5.11 -13.16 -0.38
C LYS A 944 4.88 -13.32 1.13
N LEU A 945 5.68 -12.64 1.94
CA LEU A 945 5.58 -12.71 3.40
C LEU A 945 4.28 -12.10 3.90
N LEU A 946 3.86 -10.99 3.30
CA LEU A 946 2.59 -10.35 3.61
C LEU A 946 1.42 -11.30 3.33
N TYR A 947 1.41 -11.92 2.15
CA TYR A 947 0.42 -12.93 1.81
C TYR A 947 0.46 -14.09 2.81
N ASP A 948 1.61 -14.71 3.04
CA ASP A 948 1.75 -15.87 3.93
C ASP A 948 1.22 -15.56 5.34
N MET A 949 1.65 -14.44 5.93
CA MET A 949 1.23 -14.03 7.28
C MET A 949 -0.27 -13.73 7.36
N THR A 950 -0.87 -13.17 6.31
CA THR A 950 -2.31 -12.82 6.29
C THR A 950 -3.22 -14.03 6.08
N GLN A 951 -2.69 -15.11 5.50
CA GLN A 951 -3.34 -16.41 5.47
C GLN A 951 -3.14 -17.21 6.77
N GLY A 952 -2.47 -16.63 7.79
CA GLY A 952 -2.12 -17.33 9.02
C GLY A 952 -1.04 -18.40 8.82
N MET A 953 -0.33 -18.38 7.68
CA MET A 953 0.81 -19.26 7.46
C MET A 953 2.01 -18.73 8.25
N PHE A 954 2.65 -19.64 8.98
CA PHE A 954 3.83 -19.31 9.75
C PHE A 954 5.05 -19.24 8.82
N TYR A 955 5.75 -18.12 8.86
CA TYR A 955 7.04 -17.96 8.19
C TYR A 955 8.18 -18.02 9.21
N GLU A 956 9.04 -19.03 9.09
CA GLU A 956 10.32 -19.08 9.80
C GLU A 956 11.46 -18.93 8.77
N PRO A 957 12.38 -17.97 8.95
CA PRO A 957 13.53 -17.83 8.07
C PRO A 957 14.42 -19.07 8.14
N VAL A 958 15.03 -19.44 7.01
CA VAL A 958 16.06 -20.49 7.05
C VAL A 958 17.22 -20.02 7.94
N ARG A 959 17.56 -20.79 8.97
CA ARG A 959 18.63 -20.46 9.93
C ARG A 959 19.14 -21.69 10.65
N MET A 960 20.23 -21.54 11.40
CA MET A 960 20.72 -22.59 12.29
C MET A 960 19.80 -22.70 13.52
N ARG A 961 19.14 -23.84 13.70
CA ARG A 961 18.31 -24.15 14.88
C ARG A 961 19.18 -24.53 16.08
N SER A 962 20.13 -25.42 15.82
CA SER A 962 21.05 -25.96 16.83
C SER A 962 22.35 -26.38 16.17
N VAL A 963 23.41 -26.47 16.99
CA VAL A 963 24.74 -26.91 16.58
C VAL A 963 25.26 -27.93 17.59
N ALA A 964 25.57 -29.14 17.13
CA ALA A 964 26.31 -30.12 17.91
C ALA A 964 27.81 -29.92 17.66
N TRP A 965 28.54 -29.57 18.71
CA TRP A 965 29.97 -29.19 18.66
C TRP A 965 30.89 -30.41 18.82
N GLY A 966 31.03 -31.21 17.76
CA GLY A 966 31.95 -32.36 17.76
C GLY A 966 33.43 -31.96 17.67
N ALA A 967 34.32 -32.93 17.87
CA ALA A 967 35.77 -32.71 17.83
C ALA A 967 36.34 -32.60 16.39
N SER A 968 35.71 -33.27 15.43
CA SER A 968 36.12 -33.33 14.01
C SER A 968 35.04 -32.85 13.03
N ALA A 969 33.81 -32.63 13.51
CA ALA A 969 32.74 -32.06 12.73
C ALA A 969 31.73 -31.33 13.61
N LEU A 970 31.11 -30.28 13.05
CA LEU A 970 29.91 -29.65 13.59
C LEU A 970 28.70 -30.19 12.84
N THR A 971 27.64 -30.50 13.58
CA THR A 971 26.35 -30.88 12.99
C THR A 971 25.35 -29.78 13.26
N VAL A 972 24.97 -29.06 12.21
CA VAL A 972 24.01 -27.95 12.27
C VAL A 972 22.66 -28.46 11.82
N THR A 973 21.63 -28.34 12.67
CA THR A 973 20.25 -28.58 12.27
C THR A 973 19.63 -27.27 11.82
N LEU A 974 19.04 -27.25 10.63
CA LEU A 974 18.37 -26.08 10.06
C LEU A 974 16.92 -25.96 10.56
N ALA A 975 16.43 -24.73 10.65
CA ALA A 975 15.03 -24.37 10.85
C ALA A 975 14.49 -23.65 9.61
N GLY A 976 13.16 -23.49 9.55
CA GLY A 976 12.48 -22.68 8.53
C GLY A 976 12.27 -23.36 7.18
N GLY A 977 11.72 -22.58 6.24
CA GLY A 977 11.44 -23.05 4.88
C GLY A 977 10.44 -24.22 4.83
N ASN A 978 10.48 -24.98 3.73
CA ASN A 978 9.61 -26.14 3.51
C ASN A 978 10.23 -27.49 3.95
N GLY A 979 11.29 -27.45 4.76
CA GLY A 979 11.98 -28.65 5.26
C GLY A 979 12.93 -29.31 4.25
N SER A 980 13.03 -28.79 3.03
CA SER A 980 13.97 -29.23 2.00
C SER A 980 14.89 -28.08 1.63
N TYR A 981 16.20 -28.34 1.58
CA TYR A 981 17.23 -27.30 1.49
C TYR A 981 18.23 -27.62 0.38
N ALA A 982 18.88 -26.59 -0.15
CA ALA A 982 19.97 -26.74 -1.09
C ALA A 982 21.03 -25.63 -0.94
N PHE A 983 22.28 -25.99 -1.25
CA PHE A 983 23.31 -25.02 -1.62
C PHE A 983 23.15 -24.68 -3.09
N ASP A 984 22.68 -23.46 -3.38
CA ASP A 984 22.37 -23.02 -4.73
C ASP A 984 23.47 -22.14 -5.32
N THR A 985 24.43 -22.81 -5.97
CA THR A 985 25.50 -22.13 -6.71
C THR A 985 25.08 -21.70 -8.13
N SER A 986 23.81 -21.89 -8.50
CA SER A 986 23.28 -21.50 -9.82
C SER A 986 22.73 -20.07 -9.81
N ALA A 987 22.09 -19.68 -8.70
CA ALA A 987 21.54 -18.35 -8.51
C ALA A 987 22.49 -17.42 -7.74
N MET A 988 23.38 -17.99 -6.92
CA MET A 988 24.39 -17.26 -6.17
C MET A 988 25.78 -17.77 -6.56
N PRO A 989 26.79 -16.91 -6.69
CA PRO A 989 28.15 -17.38 -6.88
C PRO A 989 28.59 -18.30 -5.74
N ALA A 990 29.45 -19.27 -6.07
CA ALA A 990 30.04 -20.14 -5.05
C ALA A 990 30.82 -19.29 -4.04
N VAL A 991 30.60 -19.57 -2.75
CA VAL A 991 31.28 -18.91 -1.64
C VAL A 991 32.08 -19.93 -0.84
N PRO A 992 33.26 -19.55 -0.30
CA PRO A 992 34.00 -20.35 0.67
C PRO A 992 33.09 -20.97 1.72
N ASN A 993 33.29 -22.27 1.98
CA ASN A 993 32.56 -23.04 2.98
C ASN A 993 31.02 -22.91 2.87
N MET A 994 30.49 -22.66 1.67
CA MET A 994 29.06 -22.46 1.44
C MET A 994 28.45 -21.33 2.31
N GLY A 995 29.27 -20.36 2.73
CA GLY A 995 28.86 -19.22 3.56
C GLY A 995 29.02 -19.42 5.07
N PHE A 996 29.52 -20.58 5.52
CA PHE A 996 29.82 -20.85 6.92
C PHE A 996 31.24 -20.42 7.30
N ASP A 997 31.39 -19.75 8.43
CA ASP A 997 32.70 -19.34 8.96
C ASP A 997 32.80 -19.51 10.47
N LEU A 998 34.02 -19.52 10.98
CA LEU A 998 34.30 -19.47 12.42
C LEU A 998 34.93 -18.13 12.78
N TYR A 999 34.44 -17.51 13.84
CA TYR A 999 34.99 -16.27 14.38
C TYR A 999 35.43 -16.45 15.84
N SER A 1000 36.51 -15.80 16.22
CA SER A 1000 36.97 -15.77 17.61
C SER A 1000 35.98 -15.02 18.50
N ALA A 1001 36.10 -15.19 19.82
CA ALA A 1001 35.32 -14.40 20.78
C ALA A 1001 35.51 -12.88 20.58
N GLY A 1002 36.70 -12.47 20.13
CA GLY A 1002 37.06 -11.09 19.79
C GLY A 1002 36.59 -10.61 18.40
N GLY A 1003 35.85 -11.42 17.65
CA GLY A 1003 35.30 -11.03 16.35
C GLY A 1003 36.28 -11.10 15.18
N THR A 1004 37.34 -11.92 15.28
CA THR A 1004 38.29 -12.15 14.19
C THR A 1004 37.97 -13.44 13.45
N LEU A 1005 37.95 -13.42 12.12
CA LEU A 1005 37.79 -14.62 11.30
C LEU A 1005 38.90 -15.65 11.60
N ILE A 1006 38.52 -16.89 11.83
CA ILE A 1006 39.41 -18.03 12.03
C ILE A 1006 39.39 -18.88 10.75
N ASP A 1007 40.29 -18.56 9.83
CA ASP A 1007 40.36 -19.26 8.54
C ASP A 1007 41.09 -20.61 8.63
N GLY A 1008 40.86 -21.48 7.65
CA GLY A 1008 41.54 -22.77 7.53
C GLY A 1008 41.14 -23.85 8.55
N VAL A 1009 40.17 -23.59 9.43
CA VAL A 1009 39.64 -24.61 10.36
C VAL A 1009 38.59 -25.51 9.72
N ILE A 1010 37.68 -24.92 8.93
CA ILE A 1010 36.66 -25.67 8.19
C ILE A 1010 37.33 -26.40 7.03
N THR A 1011 37.16 -27.72 6.98
CA THR A 1011 37.75 -28.61 5.95
C THR A 1011 36.74 -29.01 4.86
N GLY A 1012 35.45 -28.84 5.11
CA GLY A 1012 34.40 -29.12 4.14
C GLY A 1012 32.99 -28.89 4.72
N VAL A 1013 32.02 -28.69 3.84
CA VAL A 1013 30.61 -28.50 4.20
C VAL A 1013 29.73 -29.37 3.31
N SER A 1014 28.83 -30.13 3.91
CA SER A 1014 27.86 -30.97 3.20
C SER A 1014 26.45 -30.80 3.78
N LEU A 1015 25.44 -31.04 2.95
CA LEU A 1015 24.02 -30.92 3.32
C LEU A 1015 23.33 -32.26 3.08
N SER A 1016 22.56 -32.72 4.07
CA SER A 1016 21.71 -33.91 3.98
C SER A 1016 20.39 -33.65 4.70
N GLY A 1017 19.30 -33.53 3.94
CA GLY A 1017 18.01 -33.12 4.48
C GLY A 1017 18.10 -31.74 5.15
N ALA A 1018 17.69 -31.66 6.42
CA ALA A 1018 17.77 -30.46 7.25
C ALA A 1018 19.11 -30.30 8.00
N THR A 1019 20.10 -31.15 7.72
CA THR A 1019 21.35 -31.21 8.48
C THR A 1019 22.53 -30.77 7.62
N VAL A 1020 23.27 -29.78 8.09
CA VAL A 1020 24.57 -29.40 7.52
C VAL A 1020 25.69 -30.00 8.38
N THR A 1021 26.60 -30.74 7.76
CA THR A 1021 27.81 -31.25 8.40
C THR A 1021 28.99 -30.39 7.99
N ILE A 1022 29.69 -29.80 8.96
CA ILE A 1022 30.87 -28.96 8.75
C ILE A 1022 32.08 -29.70 9.30
N GLY A 1023 32.95 -30.20 8.44
CA GLY A 1023 34.22 -30.81 8.85
C GLY A 1023 35.16 -29.75 9.41
N ILE A 1024 35.86 -30.08 10.50
CA ILE A 1024 36.84 -29.19 11.15
C ILE A 1024 38.13 -29.95 11.47
N ASN A 1025 39.29 -29.27 11.36
CA ASN A 1025 40.59 -29.88 11.68
C ASN A 1025 41.02 -29.73 13.14
N ARG A 1026 40.26 -28.98 13.95
CA ARG A 1026 40.42 -28.86 15.40
C ARG A 1026 39.07 -28.62 16.06
N PRO A 1027 38.91 -28.98 17.35
CA PRO A 1027 37.76 -28.54 18.13
C PRO A 1027 37.63 -27.01 18.15
N VAL A 1028 36.40 -26.53 18.06
CA VAL A 1028 36.05 -25.11 18.25
C VAL A 1028 36.23 -24.72 19.72
N ALA A 1029 36.81 -23.59 20.08
CA ALA A 1029 36.97 -23.20 21.49
C ALA A 1029 35.68 -22.57 22.05
N ALA A 1030 35.49 -22.63 23.38
CA ALA A 1030 34.38 -21.91 24.03
C ALA A 1030 34.45 -20.41 23.71
N GLY A 1031 33.31 -19.80 23.39
CA GLY A 1031 33.23 -18.40 22.95
C GLY A 1031 33.57 -18.14 21.48
N GLU A 1032 34.14 -19.11 20.74
CA GLU A 1032 34.19 -19.04 19.28
C GLU A 1032 32.77 -19.17 18.71
N ARG A 1033 32.54 -18.56 17.54
CA ARG A 1033 31.22 -18.42 16.93
C ARG A 1033 31.19 -19.11 15.59
N LEU A 1034 30.22 -19.98 15.38
CA LEU A 1034 29.83 -20.43 14.05
C LEU A 1034 28.89 -19.39 13.45
N VAL A 1035 29.23 -18.89 12.27
CA VAL A 1035 28.45 -17.86 11.59
C VAL A 1035 28.06 -18.31 10.20
N TYR A 1036 26.96 -17.76 9.71
CA TYR A 1036 26.53 -17.91 8.33
C TYR A 1036 26.28 -16.53 7.71
N GLY A 1037 26.78 -16.31 6.49
CA GLY A 1037 26.49 -15.09 5.75
C GLY A 1037 27.24 -13.85 6.27
N TYR A 1038 28.34 -14.03 7.01
CA TYR A 1038 29.15 -12.97 7.65
C TYR A 1038 30.20 -12.34 6.76
N GLY A 1039 30.39 -12.88 5.55
CA GLY A 1039 31.47 -12.44 4.67
C GLY A 1039 32.87 -12.66 5.26
N ARG A 1040 33.86 -12.37 4.43
CA ARG A 1040 35.30 -12.51 4.59
C ARG A 1040 35.94 -11.29 3.91
N ASN A 1041 37.12 -10.90 4.37
CA ASN A 1041 37.90 -9.86 3.72
C ASN A 1041 38.20 -10.25 2.26
N GLY A 1042 37.94 -9.34 1.32
CA GLY A 1042 38.16 -9.57 -0.11
C GLY A 1042 36.93 -10.06 -0.88
N PHE A 1043 35.78 -10.32 -0.23
CA PHE A 1043 34.54 -10.42 -1.02
C PHE A 1043 34.28 -9.10 -1.71
N VAL A 1044 34.24 -9.17 -3.04
CA VAL A 1044 33.99 -8.04 -3.92
C VAL A 1044 32.56 -7.59 -3.65
N ASN A 1045 32.43 -6.51 -2.90
CA ASN A 1045 31.27 -5.65 -3.06
C ASN A 1045 31.21 -5.29 -4.57
N PRO A 1046 30.06 -5.40 -5.26
CA PRO A 1046 29.92 -4.98 -6.66
C PRO A 1046 30.41 -3.54 -6.93
N THR A 1047 30.81 -2.77 -5.92
CA THR A 1047 31.66 -1.57 -6.06
C THR A 1047 32.79 -1.62 -7.09
N ASN A 1048 33.28 -2.80 -7.50
CA ASN A 1048 34.26 -2.94 -8.59
C ASN A 1048 33.88 -4.03 -9.63
N ALA A 1049 32.67 -4.58 -9.59
CA ALA A 1049 32.21 -5.65 -10.49
C ALA A 1049 30.80 -5.35 -11.01
N ALA A 1050 30.47 -5.87 -12.19
CA ALA A 1050 29.14 -5.68 -12.79
C ALA A 1050 27.99 -5.97 -11.79
N PRO A 1051 26.82 -5.34 -11.96
CA PRO A 1051 25.69 -5.50 -11.06
C PRO A 1051 25.38 -6.97 -10.74
N GLY A 1052 25.17 -7.27 -9.45
CA GLY A 1052 25.06 -8.66 -9.00
C GLY A 1052 24.73 -8.82 -7.52
N PRO A 1053 24.50 -10.06 -7.06
CA PRO A 1053 24.22 -10.35 -5.67
C PRO A 1053 25.48 -10.29 -4.79
N TYR A 1054 25.27 -10.09 -3.49
CA TYR A 1054 26.35 -10.20 -2.51
C TYR A 1054 26.71 -11.66 -2.27
N THR A 1055 27.99 -11.98 -2.39
CA THR A 1055 28.55 -13.32 -2.19
C THR A 1055 28.73 -13.66 -0.71
N LEU A 1056 27.63 -13.64 0.05
CA LEU A 1056 27.65 -13.90 1.50
C LEU A 1056 27.27 -15.35 1.84
N GLY A 1057 26.37 -15.97 1.09
CA GLY A 1057 25.88 -17.31 1.36
C GLY A 1057 25.04 -17.86 0.20
N ASN A 1058 24.91 -19.18 0.12
CA ASN A 1058 24.15 -19.85 -0.94
C ASN A 1058 23.17 -20.94 -0.43
N LEU A 1059 22.91 -21.02 0.88
CA LEU A 1059 21.91 -21.90 1.47
C LEU A 1059 20.50 -21.30 1.36
N ARG A 1060 19.55 -22.11 0.91
CA ARG A 1060 18.12 -21.78 0.82
C ARG A 1060 17.23 -23.01 1.04
N ASP A 1061 15.94 -22.78 1.21
CA ASP A 1061 14.92 -23.83 1.07
C ASP A 1061 14.65 -24.17 -0.40
N THR A 1062 13.78 -25.16 -0.68
CA THR A 1062 13.34 -25.49 -2.04
C THR A 1062 11.90 -25.03 -2.30
N ASP A 1063 11.52 -23.82 -1.86
CA ASP A 1063 10.17 -23.29 -2.11
C ASP A 1063 9.87 -23.29 -3.63
N PRO A 1064 8.78 -23.93 -4.08
CA PRO A 1064 8.45 -24.05 -5.50
C PRO A 1064 7.89 -22.75 -6.10
N ARG A 1065 7.62 -21.71 -5.30
CA ARG A 1065 7.10 -20.42 -5.79
C ARG A 1065 8.19 -19.65 -6.54
N THR A 1066 8.12 -19.70 -7.87
CA THR A 1066 9.17 -19.16 -8.73
C THR A 1066 8.72 -18.14 -9.78
N ARG A 1067 7.47 -17.63 -9.80
CA ARG A 1067 7.01 -16.70 -10.86
C ARG A 1067 6.27 -15.47 -10.32
N ASP A 1068 6.38 -14.35 -11.05
CA ASP A 1068 5.50 -13.18 -10.94
C ASP A 1068 4.32 -13.26 -11.93
N ALA A 1069 3.36 -12.32 -11.89
CA ALA A 1069 2.22 -12.29 -12.81
C ALA A 1069 2.56 -11.90 -14.25
N ALA A 1070 3.76 -11.37 -14.51
CA ALA A 1070 4.25 -11.24 -15.87
C ALA A 1070 4.78 -12.58 -16.42
N GLY A 1071 4.70 -13.67 -15.63
CA GLY A 1071 5.23 -14.98 -15.98
C GLY A 1071 6.74 -15.07 -15.88
N VAL A 1072 7.41 -14.01 -15.39
CA VAL A 1072 8.86 -13.95 -15.20
C VAL A 1072 9.22 -14.79 -13.99
N THR A 1073 10.21 -15.66 -14.18
CA THR A 1073 10.61 -16.59 -13.12
C THR A 1073 11.48 -15.89 -12.08
N HIS A 1074 10.87 -15.43 -10.99
CA HIS A 1074 11.55 -14.98 -9.78
C HIS A 1074 11.62 -16.10 -8.75
N ARG A 1075 12.80 -16.65 -8.51
CA ARG A 1075 13.03 -17.69 -7.51
C ARG A 1075 12.99 -17.09 -6.09
N LEU A 1076 11.81 -17.03 -5.48
CA LEU A 1076 11.56 -16.42 -4.15
C LEU A 1076 11.80 -17.39 -3.00
N TRP A 1077 12.93 -18.07 -3.06
CA TRP A 1077 13.33 -19.01 -2.04
C TRP A 1077 13.52 -18.32 -0.69
N ASN A 1078 13.27 -19.08 0.36
CA ASN A 1078 13.63 -18.68 1.71
C ASN A 1078 15.14 -18.91 1.88
N TRP A 1079 15.93 -17.88 1.57
CA TRP A 1079 17.38 -17.89 1.75
C TRP A 1079 17.74 -17.86 3.23
N CYS A 1080 18.83 -18.54 3.58
CA CYS A 1080 19.31 -18.54 4.96
C CYS A 1080 19.68 -17.13 5.41
N VAL A 1081 19.11 -16.66 6.51
CA VAL A 1081 19.42 -15.34 7.08
C VAL A 1081 20.85 -15.31 7.62
N ILE A 1082 21.42 -14.11 7.70
CA ILE A 1082 22.68 -13.85 8.41
C ILE A 1082 22.46 -14.23 9.87
N HIS A 1083 23.26 -15.17 10.38
CA HIS A 1083 23.03 -15.81 11.67
C HIS A 1083 24.35 -16.19 12.35
N GLU A 1084 24.35 -16.23 13.69
CA GLU A 1084 25.49 -16.69 14.48
C GLU A 1084 25.03 -17.61 15.63
N VAL A 1085 25.88 -18.56 15.99
CA VAL A 1085 25.74 -19.41 17.18
C VAL A 1085 27.09 -19.44 17.90
N VAL A 1086 27.10 -19.05 19.17
CA VAL A 1086 28.31 -19.06 20.02
C VAL A 1086 28.45 -20.44 20.65
N ARG A 1087 29.67 -21.00 20.65
CA ARG A 1087 29.97 -22.21 21.41
C ARG A 1087 29.92 -21.91 22.91
N PRO A 1088 29.08 -22.61 23.69
CA PRO A 1088 28.95 -22.38 25.13
C PRO A 1088 30.22 -22.70 25.90
#